data_AF-A0A355S9X2-F1
#
_entry.id   AF-A0A355S9X2-F1
#
_cell.length_a   1.000
_cell.length_b   1.000
_cell.length_c   1.000
_cell.angle_alpha   90.00
_cell.angle_beta   90.00
_cell.angle_gamma   90.00
#
_symmetry.space_group_name_H-M   'P 1'
#
loop_
_entity.id
_entity.type
_entity.pdbx_description
1 polymer ?
#
loop_
_entity_poly.entity_id
_entity_poly.type
_entity_poly.pdbx_seq_one_letter_code
_entity_poly.pdbx_strand_id
1 'polypeptide(L)'
;MYQFPPSMKFPSFSLLVVVLFAHPLLAQGVGPEPLYKSRILKSGDAERLLPIEVELQRRDLYLVVSSEGNGSHDWSNWIEPELVMKDGAIVDLTAQSWRAAFSTVGAIKHGKTYRGGPMTVAGKEYTRGLGTHADSFIWFEVPADAATFRAKVALDDGGAIRGAELTPASVRFLVFDREPIGFARTPDKFNPNSRDPQSLPADQIAAPDDLEVTVWATSPMLYNPTNMDTDAEGRIWVAEGVNYRKNRDRRPEGDRIVVLEDKDKDGKADSSHVFVQDPELVAPLGISVFGNQVVVAQPPHLIVYTDVDGDLRFNPEVDKRKNVLSGFNGRNHDHSLHAVVGGPDGKWYFNQGNCGAHLKTRDGDEYFVGGPYRGGEDPVADSQAIGGRKSSDGNVWVGGFAARMNPDGTEVRIIGHGFRNSYEHTVTSLGDVFQNDNDDPPACRTTWLMEGGFLGFFSPDGKRGWLADQRPGQSIQDAQWRQWDPGTLPAGDVYGGGSPTGICFYENGALPPEYSGLLLSCDAGRKVVFGYHPELKDSAYALNRFDFVKSKGSNLFRPSDVMVGADGALYVADWFDSGVGGHADHDQSWSGTIYRIAPKGFRPRIVKSDPKTVEGAISLLCSPAQNVRLVGFESLKAAGSRAVPAVRVLLNHGNRYVRARAIWLLALLGPEGIELVRSMLEGSPDAQTRLVAFRALRNAGEDVTILVSKLYREEPSAAVRREAALALRDVPAGRKHLYLSHLLQQCEAGDRTYLEACGLGARGADTNLLWQTVKQRTSVQGPTAWPEAFAQITWRLRPLEAISDLLVRAGETVLPLKARLFAIETLAFYDHSRALAALLKAATIQGPVGGEATRWLIHLGNTRWRKLKVFDLLKENGIYDPGKFEVTEALVPAQEGESKLPPVAAILALKGDATKGKTTALRCVMCHRLEGQGVDYGPSLMGWVSNQGEERFVQAVVDPSSEIALGYPGNRIRLKSGKEIHGLTLSSRNPLIVQSQGGIVQVIPSGKVEAVEPLGRSLMLSAGQLGLDAQDIADVLAYVKTLK
;
A
#
# COMPACT_ATOMS: atom_id res chain seq x y z
N MET A 1 -24.92 39.25 29.81
CA MET A 1 -26.34 39.27 30.22
C MET A 1 -27.17 39.17 28.95
N TYR A 2 -27.73 38.00 28.66
CA TYR A 2 -28.92 37.68 27.80
C TYR A 2 -28.87 36.18 27.44
N GLN A 3 -30.00 35.51 27.60
CA GLN A 3 -30.22 34.07 27.74
C GLN A 3 -30.89 33.45 26.50
N PHE A 4 -30.44 32.23 26.10
CA PHE A 4 -31.15 31.06 25.51
C PHE A 4 -31.76 31.11 24.07
N PRO A 5 -32.14 29.97 23.41
CA PRO A 5 -31.52 28.63 23.20
C PRO A 5 -31.65 28.12 21.69
N PRO A 6 -31.87 26.82 21.31
CA PRO A 6 -30.88 25.85 20.81
C PRO A 6 -31.17 25.15 19.42
N SER A 7 -30.15 24.46 18.89
CA SER A 7 -30.18 23.26 18.01
C SER A 7 -31.00 23.24 16.71
N MET A 8 -30.31 23.26 15.56
CA MET A 8 -30.75 22.61 14.31
C MET A 8 -29.80 21.46 13.95
N LYS A 9 -30.36 20.26 13.84
CA LYS A 9 -29.72 19.05 13.33
C LYS A 9 -29.82 19.03 11.79
N PHE A 10 -28.73 18.68 11.10
CA PHE A 10 -28.74 18.14 9.74
C PHE A 10 -28.04 16.76 9.77
N PRO A 11 -28.61 15.69 9.18
CA PRO A 11 -28.02 14.35 9.23
C PRO A 11 -27.19 14.02 7.97
N SER A 12 -26.00 13.47 8.24
CA SER A 12 -25.37 12.28 7.63
C SER A 12 -25.50 11.99 6.12
N PHE A 13 -24.34 11.96 5.44
CA PHE A 13 -24.05 11.00 4.38
C PHE A 13 -22.72 10.30 4.69
N SER A 14 -22.80 9.00 4.97
CA SER A 14 -21.68 8.05 4.98
C SER A 14 -22.30 6.69 4.73
N LEU A 15 -21.92 6.03 3.64
CA LEU A 15 -21.72 4.58 3.65
C LEU A 15 -20.90 4.16 2.43
N LEU A 16 -19.73 3.60 2.74
CA LEU A 16 -18.89 2.81 1.86
C LEU A 16 -19.40 1.35 1.93
N VAL A 17 -19.40 0.66 0.79
CA VAL A 17 -19.81 -0.74 0.63
C VAL A 17 -18.68 -1.66 1.12
N VAL A 18 -19.00 -2.61 2.01
CA VAL A 18 -18.22 -3.81 2.30
C VAL A 18 -19.21 -4.98 2.34
N VAL A 19 -19.11 -5.90 1.38
CA VAL A 19 -19.80 -7.20 1.40
C VAL A 19 -18.82 -8.21 0.82
N LEU A 20 -18.48 -9.26 1.58
CA LEU A 20 -18.45 -10.66 1.16
C LEU A 20 -17.78 -11.56 2.22
N PHE A 21 -18.39 -12.73 2.44
CA PHE A 21 -17.91 -13.96 3.11
C PHE A 21 -18.19 -14.18 4.62
N ALA A 22 -19.45 -14.47 4.96
CA ALA A 22 -19.80 -15.27 6.15
C ALA A 22 -20.06 -16.77 5.83
N HIS A 23 -20.10 -17.14 4.54
CA HIS A 23 -20.69 -18.41 4.10
C HIS A 23 -19.90 -19.73 4.25
N PRO A 24 -18.57 -19.80 4.45
CA PRO A 24 -17.92 -21.12 4.52
C PRO A 24 -17.91 -21.76 5.93
N LEU A 25 -18.04 -20.98 7.00
CA LEU A 25 -17.78 -21.47 8.38
C LEU A 25 -18.86 -22.43 8.90
N LEU A 26 -20.12 -22.27 8.48
CA LEU A 26 -21.19 -23.20 8.86
C LEU A 26 -21.10 -24.56 8.15
N ALA A 27 -20.32 -24.69 7.08
CA ALA A 27 -20.13 -25.95 6.36
C ALA A 27 -19.04 -26.85 6.98
N GLN A 28 -18.25 -26.34 7.93
CA GLN A 28 -17.08 -27.05 8.50
C GLN A 28 -17.30 -27.60 9.93
N GLY A 29 -18.50 -27.46 10.52
CA GLY A 29 -18.86 -28.16 11.77
C GLY A 29 -18.16 -27.68 13.06
N VAL A 30 -17.57 -26.48 13.09
CA VAL A 30 -16.76 -26.01 14.23
C VAL A 30 -17.56 -25.15 15.25
N GLY A 31 -18.89 -25.07 15.16
CA GLY A 31 -19.73 -24.27 16.07
C GLY A 31 -20.93 -25.03 16.66
N PRO A 32 -21.61 -24.47 17.69
CA PRO A 32 -22.83 -25.08 18.22
C PRO A 32 -23.89 -25.16 17.11
N GLU A 33 -24.48 -26.33 16.90
CA GLU A 33 -25.61 -26.50 15.98
C GLU A 33 -26.81 -25.64 16.43
N PRO A 34 -27.48 -24.93 15.52
CA PRO A 34 -28.68 -24.18 15.87
C PRO A 34 -29.81 -25.11 16.32
N LEU A 35 -30.59 -24.67 17.30
CA LEU A 35 -31.86 -25.32 17.66
C LEU A 35 -32.86 -25.30 16.49
N TYR A 36 -32.75 -24.30 15.62
CA TYR A 36 -33.54 -24.22 14.40
C TYR A 36 -32.82 -23.49 13.28
N LYS A 37 -33.04 -23.98 12.06
CA LYS A 37 -32.52 -23.40 10.82
C LYS A 37 -33.62 -23.34 9.77
N SER A 38 -34.00 -22.14 9.36
CA SER A 38 -34.98 -21.98 8.28
C SER A 38 -34.40 -22.38 6.92
N ARG A 39 -35.27 -22.68 5.95
CA ARG A 39 -34.89 -22.54 4.53
C ARG A 39 -34.50 -21.09 4.23
N ILE A 40 -33.78 -20.86 3.14
CA ILE A 40 -33.50 -19.50 2.66
C ILE A 40 -34.83 -18.90 2.16
N LEU A 41 -35.17 -17.71 2.65
CA LEU A 41 -36.28 -16.90 2.18
C LEU A 41 -35.77 -15.91 1.14
N LYS A 42 -36.33 -15.93 -0.08
CA LYS A 42 -35.98 -15.01 -1.17
C LYS A 42 -37.17 -14.12 -1.52
N SER A 43 -36.90 -12.95 -2.10
CA SER A 43 -37.95 -12.01 -2.53
C SER A 43 -39.02 -12.64 -3.43
N GLY A 44 -38.63 -13.58 -4.29
CA GLY A 44 -39.52 -14.27 -5.24
C GLY A 44 -40.29 -15.47 -4.67
N ASP A 45 -40.13 -15.80 -3.39
CA ASP A 45 -40.86 -16.92 -2.81
C ASP A 45 -42.35 -16.60 -2.66
N ALA A 46 -43.21 -17.56 -2.99
CA ALA A 46 -44.66 -17.44 -2.81
C ALA A 46 -45.06 -17.24 -1.34
N GLU A 47 -44.26 -17.78 -0.42
CA GLU A 47 -44.41 -17.63 1.02
C GLU A 47 -43.12 -17.08 1.62
N ARG A 48 -43.16 -15.82 2.06
CA ARG A 48 -42.04 -15.10 2.72
C ARG A 48 -42.16 -15.00 4.23
N LEU A 49 -43.11 -15.73 4.83
CA LEU A 49 -43.38 -15.78 6.25
C LEU A 49 -43.46 -17.24 6.68
N LEU A 50 -42.68 -17.64 7.69
CA LEU A 50 -42.62 -19.00 8.18
C LEU A 50 -42.88 -19.06 9.68
N PRO A 51 -43.76 -19.93 10.20
CA PRO A 51 -43.83 -20.21 11.62
C PRO A 51 -42.63 -21.03 12.08
N ILE A 52 -42.12 -20.73 13.27
CA ILE A 52 -41.04 -21.45 13.92
C ILE A 52 -41.42 -21.76 15.37
N GLU A 53 -40.99 -22.93 15.86
CA GLU A 53 -41.17 -23.36 17.23
C GLU A 53 -39.98 -24.26 17.61
N VAL A 54 -39.35 -23.99 18.76
CA VAL A 54 -38.15 -24.69 19.24
C VAL A 54 -38.21 -24.92 20.75
N GLU A 55 -37.81 -26.11 21.19
CA GLU A 55 -37.63 -26.39 22.62
C GLU A 55 -36.34 -25.74 23.13
N LEU A 56 -36.42 -25.06 24.28
CA LEU A 56 -35.30 -24.38 24.91
C LEU A 56 -34.64 -25.30 25.94
N GLN A 57 -33.33 -25.49 25.80
CA GLN A 57 -32.53 -26.30 26.72
C GLN A 57 -31.74 -25.45 27.72
N ARG A 58 -31.65 -24.14 27.48
CA ARG A 58 -30.85 -23.18 28.28
C ARG A 58 -31.60 -21.86 28.43
N ARG A 59 -31.07 -21.02 29.32
CA ARG A 59 -31.60 -19.67 29.60
C ARG A 59 -31.12 -18.63 28.60
N ASP A 60 -30.15 -18.94 27.75
CA ASP A 60 -29.75 -18.03 26.68
C ASP A 60 -30.56 -18.33 25.42
N LEU A 61 -31.05 -17.29 24.76
CA LEU A 61 -31.77 -17.36 23.50
C LEU A 61 -31.17 -16.36 22.52
N TYR A 62 -30.58 -16.86 21.44
CA TYR A 62 -30.02 -16.06 20.36
C TYR A 62 -30.90 -16.17 19.12
N LEU A 63 -31.42 -15.04 18.66
CA LEU A 63 -32.21 -14.90 17.44
C LEU A 63 -31.31 -14.32 16.36
N VAL A 64 -30.94 -15.08 15.33
CA VAL A 64 -29.95 -14.69 14.32
C VAL A 64 -30.58 -14.64 12.93
N VAL A 65 -30.21 -13.63 12.13
CA VAL A 65 -30.53 -13.56 10.71
C VAL A 65 -29.24 -13.45 9.91
N SER A 66 -29.04 -14.34 8.94
CA SER A 66 -27.89 -14.31 8.01
C SER A 66 -28.31 -13.93 6.59
N SER A 67 -27.48 -13.17 5.89
CA SER A 67 -27.63 -12.84 4.47
C SER A 67 -27.07 -13.96 3.61
N GLU A 68 -27.78 -14.31 2.54
CA GLU A 68 -27.33 -15.30 1.54
C GLU A 68 -27.08 -14.62 0.16
N GLY A 69 -27.04 -13.28 0.14
CA GLY A 69 -26.97 -12.44 -1.06
C GLY A 69 -25.96 -11.30 -0.92
N ASN A 70 -26.13 -10.21 -1.67
CA ASN A 70 -25.20 -9.07 -1.66
C ASN A 70 -25.38 -8.12 -0.44
N GLY A 71 -26.01 -8.58 0.65
CA GLY A 71 -26.26 -7.80 1.87
C GLY A 71 -27.14 -6.57 1.69
N SER A 72 -27.73 -6.35 0.50
CA SER A 72 -28.54 -5.17 0.20
C SER A 72 -30.01 -5.58 0.12
N HIS A 73 -30.85 -4.93 0.94
CA HIS A 73 -32.31 -5.14 1.00
C HIS A 73 -32.79 -6.34 1.82
N ASP A 74 -31.92 -6.93 2.65
CA ASP A 74 -32.22 -8.07 3.52
C ASP A 74 -32.96 -7.64 4.81
N TRP A 75 -34.16 -7.08 4.62
CA TRP A 75 -35.00 -6.60 5.72
C TRP A 75 -35.75 -7.79 6.32
N SER A 76 -35.54 -8.05 7.60
CA SER A 76 -36.04 -9.27 8.25
C SER A 76 -36.84 -8.95 9.50
N ASN A 77 -37.91 -9.69 9.74
CA ASN A 77 -38.78 -9.48 10.89
C ASN A 77 -38.91 -10.77 11.71
N TRP A 78 -38.75 -10.64 13.03
CA TRP A 78 -39.24 -11.62 14.02
C TRP A 78 -40.61 -11.17 14.49
N ILE A 79 -41.67 -11.79 13.97
CA ILE A 79 -43.07 -11.42 14.17
C ILE A 79 -43.64 -12.29 15.29
N GLU A 80 -44.28 -11.65 16.27
CA GLU A 80 -44.90 -12.32 17.44
C GLU A 80 -43.95 -13.30 18.16
N PRO A 81 -42.70 -12.91 18.49
CA PRO A 81 -41.79 -13.78 19.23
C PRO A 81 -42.29 -13.98 20.66
N GLU A 82 -42.51 -15.23 21.05
CA GLU A 82 -43.14 -15.62 22.31
C GLU A 82 -42.37 -16.78 22.96
N LEU A 83 -42.32 -16.78 24.30
CA LEU A 83 -41.89 -17.94 25.09
C LEU A 83 -43.13 -18.64 25.65
N VAL A 84 -43.20 -19.96 25.50
CA VAL A 84 -44.15 -20.82 26.21
C VAL A 84 -43.46 -21.37 27.44
N MET A 85 -44.00 -21.06 28.60
CA MET A 85 -43.49 -21.50 29.90
C MET A 85 -43.92 -22.94 30.18
N LYS A 86 -43.23 -23.63 31.10
CA LYS A 86 -43.56 -25.03 31.48
C LYS A 86 -44.97 -25.21 32.02
N ASP A 87 -45.58 -24.17 32.58
CA ASP A 87 -46.96 -24.15 33.07
C ASP A 87 -47.99 -23.78 31.98
N GLY A 88 -47.53 -23.54 30.75
CA GLY A 88 -48.35 -23.14 29.61
C GLY A 88 -48.59 -21.62 29.49
N ALA A 89 -48.05 -20.79 30.39
CA ALA A 89 -48.12 -19.34 30.24
C ALA A 89 -47.34 -18.86 29.00
N ILE A 90 -47.78 -17.77 28.38
CA ILE A 90 -47.14 -17.18 27.20
C ILE A 90 -46.52 -15.84 27.60
N VAL A 91 -45.22 -15.66 27.34
CA VAL A 91 -44.48 -14.42 27.56
C VAL A 91 -44.15 -13.79 26.21
N ASP A 92 -44.59 -12.54 26.01
CA ASP A 92 -44.24 -11.73 24.83
C ASP A 92 -42.78 -11.27 24.92
N LEU A 93 -41.94 -11.77 24.00
CA LEU A 93 -40.51 -11.46 23.99
C LEU A 93 -40.25 -10.02 23.51
N THR A 94 -41.19 -9.38 22.83
CA THR A 94 -41.08 -7.96 22.43
C THR A 94 -41.22 -6.99 23.60
N ALA A 95 -41.74 -7.45 24.74
CA ALA A 95 -41.80 -6.68 25.98
C ALA A 95 -40.57 -6.90 26.89
N GLN A 96 -39.65 -7.78 26.51
CA GLN A 96 -38.45 -8.10 27.28
C GLN A 96 -37.24 -7.30 26.78
N SER A 97 -36.36 -6.92 27.71
CA SER A 97 -35.05 -6.34 27.36
C SER A 97 -34.10 -7.46 26.93
N TRP A 98 -33.48 -7.30 25.76
CA TRP A 98 -32.34 -8.15 25.38
C TRP A 98 -31.09 -7.77 26.17
N ARG A 99 -30.19 -8.74 26.36
CA ARG A 99 -28.86 -8.52 26.96
C ARG A 99 -27.91 -7.85 25.97
N ALA A 100 -27.95 -8.27 24.72
CA ALA A 100 -27.20 -7.65 23.62
C ALA A 100 -27.94 -7.81 22.30
N ALA A 101 -27.61 -6.93 21.35
CA ALA A 101 -28.11 -6.99 19.99
C ALA A 101 -27.09 -6.40 19.03
N PHE A 102 -27.01 -6.95 17.84
CA PHE A 102 -26.16 -6.46 16.75
C PHE A 102 -26.91 -6.53 15.43
N SER A 103 -26.66 -5.57 14.55
CA SER A 103 -27.11 -5.57 13.16
C SER A 103 -26.03 -4.89 12.33
N THR A 104 -25.69 -5.47 11.18
CA THR A 104 -24.77 -4.85 10.21
C THR A 104 -25.30 -3.53 9.68
N VAL A 105 -26.62 -3.37 9.62
CA VAL A 105 -27.29 -2.16 9.11
C VAL A 105 -28.39 -1.71 10.08
N GLY A 106 -28.27 -0.47 10.55
CA GLY A 106 -29.25 0.18 11.43
C GLY A 106 -29.44 -0.49 12.78
N ALA A 107 -30.47 -0.06 13.53
CA ALA A 107 -30.79 -0.59 14.84
C ALA A 107 -32.03 -1.48 14.77
N ILE A 108 -32.09 -2.46 15.67
CA ILE A 108 -33.26 -3.31 15.87
C ILE A 108 -34.38 -2.47 16.50
N LYS A 109 -35.61 -2.63 16.01
CA LYS A 109 -36.76 -1.82 16.46
C LYS A 109 -37.95 -2.70 16.82
N HIS A 110 -38.66 -2.31 17.89
CA HIS A 110 -39.92 -2.93 18.27
C HIS A 110 -41.06 -2.44 17.39
N GLY A 111 -41.85 -3.37 16.86
CA GLY A 111 -43.07 -3.11 16.08
C GLY A 111 -42.86 -2.34 14.78
N LYS A 112 -41.61 -2.17 14.35
CA LYS A 112 -41.19 -1.39 13.19
C LYS A 112 -40.02 -2.06 12.51
N THR A 113 -39.86 -1.84 11.21
CA THR A 113 -38.65 -2.26 10.48
C THR A 113 -37.42 -1.55 11.05
N TYR A 114 -36.21 -2.05 10.76
CA TYR A 114 -34.97 -1.41 11.22
C TYR A 114 -34.84 0.07 10.76
N ARG A 115 -35.49 0.46 9.65
CA ARG A 115 -35.58 1.85 9.18
C ARG A 115 -36.63 2.69 9.91
N GLY A 116 -37.54 2.09 10.66
CA GLY A 116 -38.58 2.76 11.45
C GLY A 116 -39.94 2.89 10.75
N GLY A 117 -40.15 2.21 9.62
CA GLY A 117 -41.45 2.09 8.96
C GLY A 117 -42.27 0.90 9.49
N PRO A 118 -43.51 0.70 9.00
CA PRO A 118 -44.33 -0.46 9.36
C PRO A 118 -43.68 -1.77 8.90
N MET A 119 -43.77 -2.84 9.70
CA MET A 119 -43.34 -4.17 9.27
C MET A 119 -44.45 -4.78 8.44
N THR A 120 -44.18 -5.05 7.17
CA THR A 120 -45.20 -5.53 6.22
C THR A 120 -44.71 -6.78 5.52
N VAL A 121 -45.55 -7.80 5.45
CA VAL A 121 -45.24 -9.04 4.73
C VAL A 121 -46.48 -9.47 3.95
N ALA A 122 -46.31 -9.64 2.64
CA ALA A 122 -47.40 -9.95 1.71
C ALA A 122 -48.59 -8.96 1.82
N GLY A 123 -48.28 -7.67 2.01
CA GLY A 123 -49.27 -6.60 2.13
C GLY A 123 -49.99 -6.52 3.49
N LYS A 124 -49.66 -7.40 4.45
CA LYS A 124 -50.19 -7.35 5.81
C LYS A 124 -49.20 -6.69 6.75
N GLU A 125 -49.67 -5.72 7.53
CA GLU A 125 -48.89 -5.04 8.56
C GLU A 125 -48.88 -5.83 9.89
N TYR A 126 -47.72 -5.85 10.55
CA TYR A 126 -47.50 -6.46 11.86
C TYR A 126 -46.91 -5.42 12.82
N THR A 127 -47.57 -5.21 13.96
CA THR A 127 -47.15 -4.23 14.97
C THR A 127 -46.43 -4.86 16.17
N ARG A 128 -46.53 -6.18 16.32
CA ARG A 128 -45.88 -6.95 17.39
C ARG A 128 -44.75 -7.80 16.81
N GLY A 129 -43.52 -7.32 16.94
CA GLY A 129 -42.32 -8.01 16.46
C GLY A 129 -41.05 -7.17 16.58
N LEU A 130 -39.93 -7.73 16.14
CA LEU A 130 -38.61 -7.12 16.14
C LEU A 130 -38.13 -7.01 14.69
N GLY A 131 -38.06 -5.78 14.16
CA GLY A 131 -37.54 -5.51 12.83
C GLY A 131 -36.02 -5.40 12.83
N THR A 132 -35.40 -6.13 11.92
CA THR A 132 -33.94 -6.35 11.82
C THR A 132 -33.47 -6.20 10.36
N HIS A 133 -32.15 -6.31 10.15
CA HIS A 133 -31.52 -6.45 8.85
C HIS A 133 -30.45 -7.53 8.94
N ALA A 134 -30.23 -8.32 7.89
CA ALA A 134 -29.16 -9.31 7.90
C ALA A 134 -27.78 -8.68 7.58
N ASP A 135 -26.67 -9.11 8.17
CA ASP A 135 -26.58 -10.03 9.31
C ASP A 135 -26.94 -9.36 10.64
N SER A 136 -27.69 -10.05 11.50
CA SER A 136 -28.02 -9.56 12.85
C SER A 136 -28.16 -10.68 13.87
N PHE A 137 -28.03 -10.33 15.15
CA PHE A 137 -28.45 -11.18 16.25
C PHE A 137 -29.11 -10.38 17.40
N ILE A 138 -29.96 -11.06 18.16
CA ILE A 138 -30.54 -10.59 19.42
C ILE A 138 -30.33 -11.66 20.47
N TRP A 139 -29.74 -11.30 21.60
CA TRP A 139 -29.54 -12.21 22.73
C TRP A 139 -30.46 -11.83 23.89
N PHE A 140 -31.32 -12.76 24.28
CA PHE A 140 -32.12 -12.69 25.49
C PHE A 140 -31.59 -13.68 26.53
N GLU A 141 -31.62 -13.26 27.79
CA GLU A 141 -31.63 -14.20 28.91
C GLU A 141 -33.09 -14.45 29.29
N VAL A 142 -33.59 -15.66 29.03
CA VAL A 142 -34.97 -16.05 29.26
C VAL A 142 -35.17 -16.64 30.68
N PRO A 143 -36.40 -16.65 31.22
CA PRO A 143 -36.69 -17.26 32.51
C PRO A 143 -36.36 -18.77 32.53
N ALA A 144 -36.00 -19.30 33.69
CA ALA A 144 -35.54 -20.70 33.84
C ALA A 144 -36.63 -21.76 33.55
N ASP A 145 -37.88 -21.34 33.60
CA ASP A 145 -39.08 -22.12 33.34
C ASP A 145 -39.63 -21.94 31.91
N ALA A 146 -38.93 -21.22 31.03
CA ALA A 146 -39.26 -21.17 29.61
C ALA A 146 -39.01 -22.56 28.97
N ALA A 147 -40.05 -23.15 28.37
CA ALA A 147 -39.98 -24.47 27.74
C ALA A 147 -39.75 -24.38 26.23
N THR A 148 -40.44 -23.46 25.56
CA THR A 148 -40.45 -23.37 24.10
C THR A 148 -40.35 -21.92 23.65
N PHE A 149 -39.60 -21.64 22.58
CA PHE A 149 -39.65 -20.36 21.86
C PHE A 149 -40.39 -20.56 20.54
N ARG A 150 -41.32 -19.64 20.22
CA ARG A 150 -41.99 -19.63 18.92
C ARG A 150 -42.08 -18.23 18.36
N ALA A 151 -42.09 -18.13 17.03
CA ALA A 151 -42.26 -16.86 16.31
C ALA A 151 -42.75 -17.13 14.88
N LYS A 152 -43.06 -16.05 14.15
CA LYS A 152 -43.11 -16.04 12.69
C LYS A 152 -41.89 -15.28 12.19
N VAL A 153 -41.11 -15.86 11.30
CA VAL A 153 -39.95 -15.20 10.70
C VAL A 153 -40.25 -14.83 9.26
N ALA A 154 -39.87 -13.63 8.83
CA ALA A 154 -40.22 -13.16 7.51
C ALA A 154 -39.21 -12.21 6.86
N LEU A 155 -39.14 -12.26 5.53
CA LEU A 155 -38.51 -11.23 4.69
C LEU A 155 -39.53 -10.10 4.43
N ASP A 156 -39.24 -8.91 4.91
CA ASP A 156 -40.12 -7.73 4.87
C ASP A 156 -40.34 -7.22 3.44
N ASP A 157 -41.56 -6.75 3.13
CA ASP A 157 -41.93 -6.20 1.82
C ASP A 157 -41.06 -5.01 1.40
N GLY A 158 -40.65 -4.14 2.34
CA GLY A 158 -39.78 -3.00 2.07
C GLY A 158 -38.34 -3.40 1.69
N GLY A 159 -37.95 -4.63 2.03
CA GLY A 159 -36.73 -5.27 1.55
C GLY A 159 -36.95 -6.04 0.26
N ALA A 160 -38.02 -6.83 0.18
CA ALA A 160 -38.28 -7.74 -0.94
C ALA A 160 -38.74 -7.04 -2.24
N ILE A 161 -39.38 -5.87 -2.13
CA ILE A 161 -40.04 -5.19 -3.27
C ILE A 161 -39.60 -3.73 -3.33
N ARG A 162 -39.18 -3.28 -4.51
CA ARG A 162 -38.93 -1.85 -4.80
C ARG A 162 -39.71 -1.42 -6.03
N GLY A 163 -40.73 -0.58 -5.82
CA GLY A 163 -41.67 -0.25 -6.87
C GLY A 163 -42.48 -1.48 -7.27
N ALA A 164 -42.36 -1.91 -8.53
CA ALA A 164 -43.00 -3.12 -9.06
C ALA A 164 -42.04 -4.32 -9.20
N GLU A 165 -40.76 -4.16 -8.84
CA GLU A 165 -39.72 -5.18 -9.05
C GLU A 165 -39.30 -5.86 -7.75
N LEU A 166 -38.92 -7.13 -7.86
CA LEU A 166 -38.33 -7.90 -6.77
C LEU A 166 -36.85 -7.55 -6.60
N THR A 167 -36.40 -7.43 -5.36
CA THR A 167 -34.98 -7.21 -5.03
C THR A 167 -34.23 -8.55 -4.96
N PRO A 168 -32.88 -8.56 -4.98
CA PRO A 168 -32.10 -9.78 -4.76
C PRO A 168 -32.06 -10.26 -3.30
N ALA A 169 -32.94 -9.73 -2.41
CA ALA A 169 -32.90 -10.05 -0.99
C ALA A 169 -33.06 -11.55 -0.72
N SER A 170 -32.22 -12.05 0.19
CA SER A 170 -32.23 -13.45 0.59
C SER A 170 -31.69 -13.60 2.01
N VAL A 171 -32.54 -14.11 2.91
CA VAL A 171 -32.23 -14.23 4.34
C VAL A 171 -32.47 -15.65 4.86
N ARG A 172 -31.75 -16.00 5.91
CA ARG A 172 -31.98 -17.23 6.69
C ARG A 172 -32.08 -16.88 8.17
N PHE A 173 -33.01 -17.53 8.87
CA PHE A 173 -33.21 -17.37 10.31
C PHE A 173 -32.66 -18.58 11.04
N LEU A 174 -31.95 -18.31 12.14
CA LEU A 174 -31.33 -19.31 13.01
C LEU A 174 -31.69 -18.98 14.47
N VAL A 175 -31.89 -20.03 15.28
CA VAL A 175 -32.10 -19.89 16.72
C VAL A 175 -31.07 -20.74 17.45
N PHE A 176 -30.38 -20.16 18.44
CA PHE A 176 -29.41 -20.86 19.28
C PHE A 176 -29.72 -20.68 20.76
N ASP A 177 -29.25 -21.63 21.57
CA ASP A 177 -29.26 -21.57 23.03
C ASP A 177 -27.86 -21.34 23.63
N ARG A 178 -26.88 -21.05 22.76
CA ARG A 178 -25.48 -20.73 23.06
C ARG A 178 -25.01 -19.67 22.07
N GLU A 179 -23.98 -18.92 22.44
CA GLU A 179 -23.44 -17.86 21.60
C GLU A 179 -22.95 -18.41 20.25
N PRO A 180 -23.44 -17.88 19.12
CA PRO A 180 -23.03 -18.33 17.79
C PRO A 180 -21.63 -17.81 17.42
N ILE A 181 -20.80 -18.67 16.85
CA ILE A 181 -19.45 -18.31 16.37
C ILE A 181 -19.55 -17.26 15.26
N GLY A 182 -18.70 -16.22 15.34
CA GLY A 182 -18.69 -15.10 14.39
C GLY A 182 -19.45 -13.85 14.85
N PHE A 183 -20.13 -13.91 16.01
CA PHE A 183 -20.93 -12.79 16.55
C PHE A 183 -20.47 -12.28 17.94
N ALA A 184 -19.43 -12.88 18.54
CA ALA A 184 -18.93 -12.51 19.88
C ALA A 184 -18.29 -11.11 19.92
N ARG A 185 -18.61 -10.32 20.96
CA ARG A 185 -18.10 -8.95 21.17
C ARG A 185 -17.12 -8.77 22.33
N THR A 186 -17.00 -9.73 23.24
CA THR A 186 -15.93 -9.71 24.24
C THR A 186 -14.79 -10.58 23.73
N PRO A 187 -13.58 -10.03 23.50
CA PRO A 187 -12.42 -10.85 23.22
C PRO A 187 -12.26 -11.86 24.36
N ASP A 188 -12.02 -13.13 24.02
CA ASP A 188 -11.64 -14.12 25.02
C ASP A 188 -10.45 -13.61 25.81
N LYS A 189 -10.56 -13.52 27.14
CA LYS A 189 -9.40 -13.19 27.97
C LYS A 189 -8.28 -14.17 27.68
N PHE A 190 -7.06 -13.66 27.52
CA PHE A 190 -5.89 -14.47 27.26
C PHE A 190 -5.74 -15.53 28.36
N ASN A 191 -5.75 -16.79 27.96
CA ASN A 191 -5.52 -17.93 28.85
C ASN A 191 -4.75 -19.02 28.09
N PRO A 192 -3.42 -19.08 28.22
CA PRO A 192 -2.57 -19.95 27.42
C PRO A 192 -2.86 -21.46 27.63
N ASN A 193 -3.61 -21.82 28.68
CA ASN A 193 -4.00 -23.19 28.99
C ASN A 193 -5.39 -23.57 28.48
N SER A 194 -6.13 -22.62 27.88
CA SER A 194 -7.52 -22.84 27.48
C SER A 194 -7.70 -23.47 26.10
N ARG A 195 -6.65 -23.48 25.28
CA ARG A 195 -6.70 -23.88 23.87
C ARG A 195 -5.40 -24.55 23.44
N ASP A 196 -5.51 -25.50 22.53
CA ASP A 196 -4.36 -26.13 21.90
C ASP A 196 -3.72 -25.15 20.89
N PRO A 197 -2.39 -24.93 20.96
CA PRO A 197 -1.70 -24.12 19.97
C PRO A 197 -1.86 -24.69 18.56
N GLN A 198 -2.13 -23.80 17.60
CA GLN A 198 -2.03 -24.10 16.18
C GLN A 198 -0.55 -24.10 15.78
N SER A 199 -0.21 -25.02 14.87
CA SER A 199 1.11 -25.07 14.25
C SER A 199 0.99 -25.54 12.81
N LEU A 200 1.93 -25.11 11.97
CA LEU A 200 2.11 -25.64 10.63
C LEU A 200 3.45 -26.39 10.58
N PRO A 201 3.45 -27.68 10.23
CA PRO A 201 4.68 -28.43 10.06
C PRO A 201 5.59 -27.79 9.00
N ALA A 202 6.90 -27.78 9.24
CA ALA A 202 7.86 -27.13 8.35
C ALA A 202 7.88 -27.74 6.93
N ASP A 203 7.48 -29.00 6.77
CA ASP A 203 7.38 -29.67 5.46
C ASP A 203 6.24 -29.12 4.57
N GLN A 204 5.30 -28.36 5.14
CA GLN A 204 4.25 -27.61 4.43
C GLN A 204 4.75 -26.27 3.88
N ILE A 205 6.01 -25.93 4.11
CA ILE A 205 6.65 -24.72 3.60
C ILE A 205 7.66 -25.12 2.53
N ALA A 206 7.50 -24.61 1.32
CA ALA A 206 8.45 -24.77 0.24
C ALA A 206 9.61 -23.77 0.41
N ALA A 207 10.83 -24.21 0.14
CA ALA A 207 12.07 -23.43 0.17
C ALA A 207 13.02 -23.95 -0.93
N PRO A 208 14.13 -23.24 -1.23
CA PRO A 208 15.15 -23.71 -2.17
C PRO A 208 15.73 -25.08 -1.77
N ASP A 209 16.09 -25.90 -2.77
CA ASP A 209 16.50 -27.30 -2.57
C ASP A 209 17.79 -27.49 -1.76
N ASP A 210 18.64 -26.48 -1.70
CA ASP A 210 19.90 -26.46 -0.94
C ASP A 210 19.71 -26.01 0.52
N LEU A 211 18.53 -25.50 0.88
CA LEU A 211 18.16 -25.07 2.21
C LEU A 211 17.17 -26.05 2.86
N GLU A 212 17.02 -25.93 4.18
CA GLU A 212 15.99 -26.62 4.96
C GLU A 212 15.19 -25.63 5.82
N VAL A 213 13.92 -25.93 6.03
CA VAL A 213 13.04 -25.22 6.96
C VAL A 213 12.84 -26.09 8.20
N THR A 214 13.09 -25.55 9.38
CA THR A 214 12.87 -26.24 10.66
C THR A 214 12.08 -25.37 11.62
N VAL A 215 11.17 -25.94 12.41
CA VAL A 215 10.54 -25.22 13.53
C VAL A 215 11.61 -24.96 14.59
N TRP A 216 11.89 -23.69 14.86
CA TRP A 216 12.87 -23.26 15.87
C TRP A 216 12.20 -23.05 17.23
N ALA A 217 11.05 -22.37 17.26
CA ALA A 217 10.23 -22.19 18.45
C ALA A 217 8.75 -22.16 18.08
N THR A 218 7.87 -22.53 19.02
CA THR A 218 6.41 -22.46 18.86
C THR A 218 5.73 -22.15 20.20
N SER A 219 4.50 -21.67 20.16
CA SER A 219 3.64 -21.60 21.36
C SER A 219 3.65 -22.94 22.11
N PRO A 220 3.76 -22.96 23.46
CA PRO A 220 3.52 -21.84 24.38
C PRO A 220 4.74 -20.93 24.67
N MET A 221 5.87 -21.07 23.97
CA MET A 221 7.07 -20.25 24.23
C MET A 221 6.88 -18.76 23.91
N LEU A 222 6.00 -18.46 22.94
CA LEU A 222 5.67 -17.14 22.43
C LEU A 222 4.21 -17.14 21.90
N TYR A 223 3.60 -15.97 21.72
CA TYR A 223 2.23 -15.81 21.20
C TYR A 223 2.13 -14.64 20.23
N ASN A 224 1.41 -14.82 19.11
CA ASN A 224 1.18 -13.82 18.06
C ASN A 224 2.40 -12.92 17.76
N PRO A 225 3.51 -13.47 17.25
CA PRO A 225 4.73 -12.69 17.04
C PRO A 225 4.50 -11.62 15.97
N THR A 226 4.63 -10.35 16.34
CA THR A 226 4.50 -9.21 15.42
C THR A 226 5.81 -8.90 14.70
N ASN A 227 6.92 -8.96 15.43
CA ASN A 227 8.28 -8.69 14.96
C ASN A 227 9.30 -9.32 15.92
N MET A 228 10.52 -9.57 15.45
CA MET A 228 11.61 -10.16 16.22
C MET A 228 12.99 -9.57 15.88
N ASP A 229 13.91 -9.67 16.82
CA ASP A 229 15.33 -9.34 16.61
C ASP A 229 16.24 -10.33 17.38
N THR A 230 17.55 -10.28 17.13
CA THR A 230 18.54 -11.15 17.76
C THR A 230 19.67 -10.35 18.41
N ASP A 231 20.19 -10.87 19.52
CA ASP A 231 21.38 -10.30 20.15
C ASP A 231 22.67 -11.04 19.78
N ALA A 232 23.80 -10.54 20.29
CA ALA A 232 25.12 -11.09 19.99
C ALA A 232 25.34 -12.52 20.51
N GLU A 233 24.52 -13.00 21.45
CA GLU A 233 24.58 -14.36 21.98
C GLU A 233 23.69 -15.34 21.20
N GLY A 234 22.95 -14.85 20.19
CA GLY A 234 22.07 -15.67 19.34
C GLY A 234 20.69 -15.92 19.93
N ARG A 235 20.31 -15.21 20.99
CA ARG A 235 18.94 -15.26 21.53
C ARG A 235 18.01 -14.49 20.60
N ILE A 236 16.75 -14.92 20.53
CA ILE A 236 15.72 -14.24 19.73
C ILE A 236 14.73 -13.55 20.67
N TRP A 237 14.53 -12.26 20.43
CA TRP A 237 13.64 -11.39 21.17
C TRP A 237 12.39 -11.15 20.33
N VAL A 238 11.21 -11.31 20.91
CA VAL A 238 9.93 -11.27 20.18
C VAL A 238 8.99 -10.26 20.81
N ALA A 239 8.41 -9.41 19.98
CA ALA A 239 7.25 -8.60 20.32
C ALA A 239 5.98 -9.43 20.11
N GLU A 240 5.15 -9.54 21.16
CA GLU A 240 3.86 -10.24 21.08
C GLU A 240 2.71 -9.28 20.74
N GLY A 241 1.75 -9.75 19.95
CA GLY A 241 0.60 -8.98 19.48
C GLY A 241 -0.76 -9.47 19.97
N VAL A 242 -0.88 -9.97 21.21
CA VAL A 242 -2.13 -10.60 21.68
C VAL A 242 -3.30 -9.59 21.72
N ASN A 243 -3.03 -8.31 22.01
CA ASN A 243 -4.06 -7.26 22.06
C ASN A 243 -4.38 -6.61 20.70
N TYR A 244 -3.96 -7.23 19.59
CA TYR A 244 -4.07 -6.60 18.27
C TYR A 244 -5.52 -6.32 17.84
N ARG A 245 -5.76 -5.06 17.47
CA ARG A 245 -7.00 -4.56 16.86
C ARG A 245 -8.25 -4.85 17.69
N LYS A 246 -9.24 -5.52 17.11
CA LYS A 246 -10.52 -5.83 17.78
C LYS A 246 -10.34 -6.68 19.05
N ASN A 247 -9.17 -7.31 19.19
CA ASN A 247 -8.79 -8.12 20.34
C ASN A 247 -8.11 -7.31 21.44
N ARG A 248 -8.24 -5.99 21.40
CA ARG A 248 -7.87 -5.09 22.49
C ARG A 248 -8.41 -5.63 23.82
N ASP A 249 -7.58 -5.55 24.87
CA ASP A 249 -7.89 -5.98 26.24
C ASP A 249 -7.99 -7.51 26.46
N ARG A 250 -7.58 -8.36 25.48
CA ARG A 250 -7.34 -9.79 25.75
C ARG A 250 -6.36 -9.99 26.90
N ARG A 251 -5.37 -9.11 26.99
CA ARG A 251 -4.32 -9.06 28.01
C ARG A 251 -4.25 -7.64 28.60
N PRO A 252 -5.10 -7.31 29.59
CA PRO A 252 -5.24 -5.94 30.12
C PRO A 252 -3.96 -5.35 30.73
N GLU A 253 -3.06 -6.21 31.20
CA GLU A 253 -1.76 -5.82 31.74
C GLU A 253 -0.74 -5.40 30.65
N GLY A 254 -1.12 -5.49 29.37
CA GLY A 254 -0.29 -5.17 28.21
C GLY A 254 0.39 -6.38 27.59
N ASP A 255 0.79 -6.21 26.34
CA ASP A 255 1.60 -7.18 25.60
C ASP A 255 3.03 -7.26 26.13
N ARG A 256 3.78 -8.25 25.63
CA ARG A 256 5.07 -8.65 26.18
C ARG A 256 6.18 -8.57 25.15
N ILE A 257 7.38 -8.35 25.66
CA ILE A 257 8.61 -8.74 24.98
C ILE A 257 9.12 -10.01 25.64
N VAL A 258 9.38 -11.05 24.84
CA VAL A 258 9.88 -12.34 25.33
C VAL A 258 11.23 -12.67 24.70
N VAL A 259 12.08 -13.36 25.47
CA VAL A 259 13.42 -13.80 25.05
C VAL A 259 13.42 -15.31 24.95
N LEU A 260 13.87 -15.84 23.81
CA LEU A 260 14.00 -17.26 23.51
C LEU A 260 15.47 -17.62 23.31
N GLU A 261 15.86 -18.78 23.83
CA GLU A 261 17.26 -19.23 23.83
C GLU A 261 17.37 -20.71 23.43
N ASP A 262 18.30 -20.98 22.51
CA ASP A 262 18.84 -22.30 22.17
C ASP A 262 20.09 -22.53 23.04
N LYS A 263 19.93 -23.30 24.12
CA LYS A 263 20.95 -23.48 25.17
C LYS A 263 21.98 -24.51 24.78
N ASP A 264 21.56 -25.57 24.09
CA ASP A 264 22.44 -26.67 23.70
C ASP A 264 23.00 -26.53 22.27
N LYS A 265 22.54 -25.53 21.52
CA LYS A 265 22.96 -25.17 20.15
C LYS A 265 22.63 -26.27 19.15
N ASP A 266 21.54 -27.00 19.36
CA ASP A 266 21.05 -28.01 18.43
C ASP A 266 20.26 -27.40 17.26
N GLY A 267 19.93 -26.10 17.35
CA GLY A 267 19.11 -25.43 16.35
C GLY A 267 17.64 -25.29 16.71
N LYS A 268 17.27 -25.41 17.99
CA LYS A 268 15.92 -25.21 18.51
C LYS A 268 15.96 -24.40 19.79
N ALA A 269 14.90 -23.65 20.06
CA ALA A 269 14.78 -22.95 21.33
C ALA A 269 14.42 -23.95 22.46
N ASP A 270 15.16 -23.89 23.56
CA ASP A 270 14.95 -24.72 24.76
C ASP A 270 14.15 -24.02 25.84
N SER A 271 14.17 -22.69 25.85
CA SER A 271 13.52 -21.90 26.89
C SER A 271 13.05 -20.55 26.40
N SER A 272 12.01 -20.04 27.07
CA SER A 272 11.57 -18.66 26.93
C SER A 272 11.28 -18.02 28.28
N HIS A 273 11.42 -16.69 28.35
CA HIS A 273 11.01 -15.90 29.50
C HIS A 273 10.56 -14.50 29.06
N VAL A 274 9.75 -13.84 29.89
CA VAL A 274 9.34 -12.45 29.67
C VAL A 274 10.47 -11.53 30.10
N PHE A 275 10.90 -10.65 29.19
CA PHE A 275 11.77 -9.52 29.51
C PHE A 275 10.95 -8.40 30.15
N VAL A 276 9.91 -7.92 29.46
CA VAL A 276 9.00 -6.89 29.96
C VAL A 276 7.56 -7.17 29.57
N GLN A 277 6.63 -6.84 30.47
CA GLN A 277 5.21 -6.74 30.22
C GLN A 277 4.75 -5.36 30.69
N ASP A 278 4.14 -4.58 29.80
CA ASP A 278 3.89 -3.16 30.04
C ASP A 278 2.54 -2.77 29.42
N PRO A 279 1.61 -2.14 30.17
CA PRO A 279 0.30 -1.71 29.67
C PRO A 279 0.35 -0.73 28.49
N GLU A 280 1.49 -0.07 28.24
CA GLU A 280 1.65 0.74 27.03
C GLU A 280 1.76 -0.13 25.77
N LEU A 281 2.21 -1.38 25.88
CA LEU A 281 2.35 -2.32 24.77
C LEU A 281 0.97 -2.90 24.41
N VAL A 282 0.45 -2.49 23.25
CA VAL A 282 -0.84 -2.90 22.71
C VAL A 282 -0.62 -3.29 21.25
N ALA A 283 -0.16 -4.53 21.07
CA ALA A 283 0.39 -5.06 19.84
C ALA A 283 1.52 -4.21 19.24
N PRO A 284 2.65 -4.06 19.96
CA PRO A 284 3.83 -3.40 19.41
C PRO A 284 4.25 -4.04 18.10
N LEU A 285 4.54 -3.22 17.08
CA LEU A 285 4.85 -3.70 15.73
C LEU A 285 6.34 -3.61 15.40
N GLY A 286 7.17 -3.35 16.41
CA GLY A 286 8.61 -3.20 16.22
C GLY A 286 9.42 -3.51 17.47
N ILE A 287 10.50 -4.27 17.34
CA ILE A 287 11.52 -4.53 18.36
C ILE A 287 12.93 -4.49 17.75
N SER A 288 13.89 -3.94 18.49
CA SER A 288 15.30 -3.91 18.12
C SER A 288 16.18 -4.03 19.36
N VAL A 289 17.26 -4.82 19.30
CA VAL A 289 18.17 -5.10 20.40
C VAL A 289 19.57 -4.59 20.06
N PHE A 290 19.98 -3.53 20.75
CA PHE A 290 21.30 -2.91 20.62
C PHE A 290 22.10 -3.09 21.92
N GLY A 291 22.78 -4.22 22.03
CA GLY A 291 23.52 -4.56 23.24
C GLY A 291 22.55 -4.74 24.41
N ASN A 292 22.57 -3.82 25.37
CA ASN A 292 21.67 -3.83 26.52
C ASN A 292 20.45 -2.89 26.38
N GLN A 293 20.25 -2.29 25.21
CA GLN A 293 19.08 -1.45 24.92
C GLN A 293 18.08 -2.20 24.04
N VAL A 294 16.85 -2.33 24.51
CA VAL A 294 15.72 -2.90 23.79
C VAL A 294 14.78 -1.77 23.38
N VAL A 295 14.69 -1.53 22.08
CA VAL A 295 13.86 -0.48 21.49
C VAL A 295 12.56 -1.10 21.01
N VAL A 296 11.42 -0.52 21.40
CA VAL A 296 10.08 -1.02 21.06
C VAL A 296 9.26 0.09 20.41
N ALA A 297 8.70 -0.21 19.24
CA ALA A 297 7.81 0.68 18.50
C ALA A 297 6.36 0.46 18.97
N GLN A 298 5.84 1.42 19.73
CA GLN A 298 4.49 1.37 20.28
C GLN A 298 3.89 2.77 20.34
N PRO A 299 3.08 3.17 19.34
CA PRO A 299 2.48 4.49 19.35
C PRO A 299 1.70 4.73 20.66
N PRO A 300 1.79 5.94 21.24
CA PRO A 300 2.35 7.15 20.62
C PRO A 300 3.86 7.34 20.79
N HIS A 301 4.59 6.33 21.27
CA HIS A 301 5.98 6.44 21.69
C HIS A 301 6.91 5.50 20.92
N LEU A 302 8.17 5.91 20.80
CA LEU A 302 9.28 5.00 20.59
C LEU A 302 9.93 4.79 21.96
N ILE A 303 9.86 3.57 22.49
CA ILE A 303 10.22 3.26 23.86
C ILE A 303 11.58 2.55 23.88
N VAL A 304 12.44 2.91 24.82
CA VAL A 304 13.72 2.24 25.06
C VAL A 304 13.73 1.71 26.49
N TYR A 305 13.89 0.40 26.63
CA TYR A 305 14.22 -0.28 27.87
C TYR A 305 15.73 -0.54 27.89
N THR A 306 16.41 -0.24 28.98
CA THR A 306 17.85 -0.49 29.15
C THR A 306 18.02 -1.46 30.31
N ASP A 307 18.50 -2.66 29.99
CA ASP A 307 18.90 -3.71 30.93
C ASP A 307 20.27 -3.33 31.53
N VAL A 308 20.28 -2.87 32.77
CA VAL A 308 21.45 -2.27 33.40
C VAL A 308 22.39 -3.33 33.98
N ASP A 309 21.85 -4.41 34.51
CA ASP A 309 22.62 -5.50 35.12
C ASP A 309 22.83 -6.71 34.19
N GLY A 310 22.12 -6.76 33.07
CA GLY A 310 22.29 -7.76 32.02
C GLY A 310 21.61 -9.10 32.34
N ASP A 311 20.62 -9.11 33.24
CA ASP A 311 19.94 -10.32 33.68
C ASP A 311 18.80 -10.78 32.75
N LEU A 312 18.53 -10.01 31.69
CA LEU A 312 17.49 -10.23 30.68
C LEU A 312 16.07 -10.13 31.23
N ARG A 313 15.85 -9.35 32.29
CA ARG A 313 14.54 -9.06 32.85
C ARG A 313 14.44 -7.58 33.17
N PHE A 314 13.34 -6.96 32.74
CA PHE A 314 13.11 -5.57 33.08
C PHE A 314 12.62 -5.44 34.52
N ASN A 315 13.48 -4.93 35.40
CA ASN A 315 13.14 -4.52 36.75
C ASN A 315 13.22 -2.98 36.86
N PRO A 316 12.10 -2.26 37.04
CA PRO A 316 12.11 -0.80 37.11
C PRO A 316 12.89 -0.21 38.32
N GLU A 317 13.30 -1.04 39.30
CA GLU A 317 14.18 -0.62 40.39
C GLU A 317 15.66 -0.52 39.98
N VAL A 318 16.07 -1.24 38.92
CA VAL A 318 17.46 -1.34 38.44
C VAL A 318 17.58 -0.75 37.02
N ASP A 319 16.62 -1.07 36.17
CA ASP A 319 16.59 -0.75 34.75
C ASP A 319 15.94 0.58 34.44
N LYS A 320 16.13 1.02 33.18
CA LYS A 320 15.64 2.32 32.73
C LYS A 320 14.65 2.16 31.58
N ARG A 321 13.53 2.85 31.68
CA ARG A 321 12.54 3.02 30.61
C ARG A 321 12.52 4.48 30.17
N LYS A 322 12.59 4.73 28.86
CA LYS A 322 12.55 6.08 28.29
C LYS A 322 11.75 6.11 26.99
N ASN A 323 10.84 7.07 26.87
CA ASN A 323 10.21 7.40 25.59
C ASN A 323 11.18 8.32 24.83
N VAL A 324 11.93 7.77 23.86
CA VAL A 324 12.97 8.53 23.15
C VAL A 324 12.38 9.51 22.15
N LEU A 325 11.27 9.14 21.52
CA LEU A 325 10.44 9.99 20.67
C LEU A 325 8.97 9.76 20.98
N SER A 326 8.15 10.77 20.67
CA SER A 326 6.69 10.73 20.84
C SER A 326 6.02 11.53 19.74
N GLY A 327 4.72 11.31 19.54
CA GLY A 327 3.93 12.05 18.55
C GLY A 327 3.46 11.21 17.36
N PHE A 328 3.51 9.88 17.48
CA PHE A 328 3.04 8.95 16.46
C PHE A 328 1.55 8.64 16.64
N ASN A 329 0.76 8.68 15.57
CA ASN A 329 -0.63 8.20 15.59
C ASN A 329 -0.68 6.67 15.41
N GLY A 330 -1.81 6.07 15.81
CA GLY A 330 -2.11 4.68 15.49
C GLY A 330 -1.83 3.68 16.61
N ARG A 331 -2.23 4.00 17.85
CA ARG A 331 -1.95 3.21 19.07
C ARG A 331 -2.13 1.69 18.92
N ASN A 332 -3.20 1.27 18.25
CA ASN A 332 -3.46 -0.13 17.90
C ASN A 332 -3.85 -0.23 16.41
N HIS A 333 -2.86 -0.02 15.54
CA HIS A 333 -3.08 0.00 14.09
C HIS A 333 -1.84 -0.46 13.34
N ASP A 334 -2.05 -1.24 12.29
CA ASP A 334 -1.04 -1.69 11.33
C ASP A 334 -0.38 -0.55 10.53
N HIS A 335 -1.03 0.60 10.34
CA HIS A 335 -0.48 1.77 9.63
C HIS A 335 0.27 2.73 10.56
N SER A 336 0.85 2.20 11.64
CA SER A 336 1.42 2.99 12.72
C SER A 336 2.95 2.96 12.72
N LEU A 337 3.58 3.10 13.89
CA LEU A 337 5.03 3.11 14.08
C LEU A 337 5.53 1.67 14.10
N HIS A 338 6.60 1.40 13.38
CA HIS A 338 7.20 0.08 13.27
C HIS A 338 8.68 0.07 13.65
N ALA A 339 9.33 -1.09 13.47
CA ALA A 339 10.67 -1.40 13.96
C ALA A 339 11.75 -0.36 13.64
N VAL A 340 12.71 -0.28 14.55
CA VAL A 340 13.95 0.47 14.36
C VAL A 340 15.02 -0.47 13.83
N VAL A 341 15.88 0.01 12.94
CA VAL A 341 17.05 -0.76 12.51
C VAL A 341 18.31 0.09 12.55
N GLY A 342 19.43 -0.53 12.90
CA GLY A 342 20.75 0.11 12.89
C GLY A 342 21.27 0.28 11.46
N GLY A 343 21.67 1.49 11.10
CA GLY A 343 22.33 1.79 9.83
C GLY A 343 23.86 1.67 9.91
N PRO A 344 24.54 1.51 8.76
CA PRO A 344 26.00 1.45 8.72
C PRO A 344 26.68 2.80 9.03
N ASP A 345 25.90 3.88 9.09
CA ASP A 345 26.33 5.24 9.41
C ASP A 345 26.32 5.54 10.92
N GLY A 346 25.97 4.55 11.75
CA GLY A 346 25.85 4.69 13.21
C GLY A 346 24.52 5.28 13.67
N LYS A 347 23.51 5.37 12.79
CA LYS A 347 22.20 5.96 13.07
C LYS A 347 21.11 4.90 13.19
N TRP A 348 20.01 5.27 13.84
CA TRP A 348 18.78 4.49 13.89
C TRP A 348 17.83 4.91 12.79
N TYR A 349 17.19 3.95 12.14
CA TYR A 349 16.22 4.15 11.06
C TYR A 349 14.86 3.61 11.49
N PHE A 350 13.79 4.38 11.37
CA PHE A 350 12.42 3.97 11.73
C PHE A 350 11.40 4.47 10.70
N ASN A 351 10.23 3.84 10.66
CA ASN A 351 9.15 4.19 9.74
C ASN A 351 7.79 4.24 10.44
N GLN A 352 6.88 4.96 9.80
CA GLN A 352 5.50 5.18 10.24
C GLN A 352 4.57 5.11 9.02
N GLY A 353 3.44 4.41 9.16
CA GLY A 353 2.39 4.39 8.15
C GLY A 353 1.56 5.69 8.07
N ASN A 354 0.53 5.70 7.24
CA ASN A 354 -0.21 6.91 6.88
C ASN A 354 -1.22 7.40 7.95
N CYS A 355 -1.24 6.81 9.15
CA CYS A 355 -1.89 7.40 10.32
C CYS A 355 -1.35 8.81 10.66
N GLY A 356 -0.11 9.09 10.23
CA GLY A 356 0.55 10.39 10.41
C GLY A 356 1.23 10.55 11.77
N ALA A 357 1.93 11.67 11.93
CA ALA A 357 2.63 12.01 13.15
C ALA A 357 2.77 13.53 13.31
N HIS A 358 2.76 14.00 14.56
CA HIS A 358 3.26 15.32 14.94
C HIS A 358 4.40 15.13 15.92
N LEU A 359 5.62 15.06 15.38
CA LEU A 359 6.82 14.79 16.17
C LEU A 359 7.42 16.10 16.65
N LYS A 360 7.75 16.16 17.94
CA LYS A 360 8.67 17.14 18.50
C LYS A 360 9.96 16.44 18.89
N THR A 361 11.04 16.80 18.23
CA THR A 361 12.35 16.19 18.45
C THR A 361 13.04 16.78 19.68
N ARG A 362 14.09 16.10 20.14
CA ARG A 362 14.93 16.56 21.25
C ARG A 362 15.68 17.87 20.93
N ASP A 363 16.01 18.10 19.66
CA ASP A 363 16.69 19.31 19.20
C ASP A 363 15.75 20.49 18.99
N GLY A 364 14.44 20.30 19.23
CA GLY A 364 13.42 21.35 19.12
C GLY A 364 12.75 21.45 17.75
N ASP A 365 13.14 20.63 16.78
CA ASP A 365 12.46 20.55 15.49
C ASP A 365 11.06 19.92 15.64
N GLU A 366 10.11 20.45 14.87
CA GLU A 366 8.75 19.92 14.75
C GLU A 366 8.51 19.40 13.33
N TYR A 367 8.01 18.17 13.25
CA TYR A 367 7.61 17.54 12.01
C TYR A 367 6.10 17.34 11.98
N PHE A 368 5.44 17.92 10.97
CA PHE A 368 4.03 17.73 10.69
C PHE A 368 3.89 16.77 9.50
N VAL A 369 3.50 15.53 9.77
CA VAL A 369 3.31 14.51 8.74
C VAL A 369 1.85 14.05 8.76
N GLY A 370 1.08 14.48 7.76
CA GLY A 370 -0.35 14.22 7.73
C GLY A 370 -0.87 13.84 6.35
N GLY A 371 -2.14 13.48 6.28
CA GLY A 371 -2.81 13.11 5.05
C GLY A 371 -4.32 12.97 5.20
N PRO A 372 -5.03 12.54 4.14
CA PRO A 372 -6.47 12.33 4.17
C PRO A 372 -6.93 11.17 5.08
N TYR A 373 -6.03 10.30 5.51
CA TYR A 373 -6.35 9.09 6.27
C TYR A 373 -6.60 9.38 7.76
N ARG A 374 -7.61 8.71 8.33
CA ARG A 374 -8.01 8.79 9.74
C ARG A 374 -8.13 7.38 10.34
N GLY A 375 -7.03 6.64 10.33
CA GLY A 375 -6.93 5.37 11.04
C GLY A 375 -6.24 5.55 12.39
N GLY A 376 -6.45 4.59 13.26
CA GLY A 376 -5.79 4.50 14.56
C GLY A 376 -6.69 4.90 15.71
N GLU A 377 -6.52 4.20 16.83
CA GLU A 377 -7.09 4.61 18.11
C GLU A 377 -6.25 5.75 18.71
N ASP A 378 -6.92 6.61 19.48
CA ASP A 378 -6.32 7.70 20.28
C ASP A 378 -5.27 8.53 19.52
N PRO A 379 -5.62 9.18 18.38
CA PRO A 379 -4.64 9.95 17.62
C PRO A 379 -4.12 11.13 18.44
N VAL A 380 -2.79 11.26 18.50
CA VAL A 380 -2.11 12.40 19.14
C VAL A 380 -2.26 13.70 18.33
N ALA A 381 -2.52 13.60 17.03
CA ALA A 381 -2.78 14.75 16.16
C ALA A 381 -3.81 14.43 15.06
N ASP A 382 -4.62 15.43 14.67
CA ASP A 382 -5.51 15.31 13.51
C ASP A 382 -4.68 15.35 12.21
N SER A 383 -4.48 14.17 11.61
CA SER A 383 -3.71 13.96 10.38
C SER A 383 -4.17 14.86 9.22
N GLN A 384 -5.48 15.12 9.07
CA GLN A 384 -5.99 15.95 7.99
C GLN A 384 -5.72 17.44 8.24
N ALA A 385 -5.84 17.88 9.50
CA ALA A 385 -5.56 19.25 9.89
C ALA A 385 -4.09 19.61 9.71
N ILE A 386 -3.18 18.69 10.05
CA ILE A 386 -1.73 18.92 9.91
C ILE A 386 -1.19 18.64 8.50
N GLY A 387 -1.90 17.86 7.68
CA GLY A 387 -1.48 17.57 6.30
C GLY A 387 -1.18 18.84 5.50
N GLY A 388 -0.11 18.86 4.72
CA GLY A 388 0.27 20.02 3.90
C GLY A 388 0.95 21.17 4.66
N ARG A 389 1.09 21.09 6.00
CA ARG A 389 1.84 22.08 6.78
C ARG A 389 3.35 21.90 6.57
N LYS A 390 4.07 23.01 6.63
CA LYS A 390 5.54 22.99 6.64
C LYS A 390 6.06 22.61 8.03
N SER A 391 7.05 21.74 8.07
CA SER A 391 7.84 21.36 9.24
C SER A 391 8.99 22.34 9.48
N SER A 392 9.74 22.19 10.58
CA SER A 392 10.87 23.07 10.94
C SER A 392 11.95 23.17 9.85
N ASP A 393 12.15 22.11 9.08
CA ASP A 393 13.06 22.04 7.93
C ASP A 393 12.50 22.69 6.64
N GLY A 394 11.33 23.33 6.72
CA GLY A 394 10.62 23.96 5.63
C GLY A 394 9.96 23.00 4.64
N ASN A 395 10.00 21.68 4.87
CA ASN A 395 9.37 20.68 4.01
C ASN A 395 7.91 20.45 4.37
N VAL A 396 7.15 20.03 3.36
CA VAL A 396 5.84 19.41 3.56
C VAL A 396 6.04 17.90 3.47
N TRP A 397 5.83 17.22 4.59
CA TRP A 397 5.88 15.77 4.68
C TRP A 397 4.45 15.20 4.67
N VAL A 398 4.27 14.04 4.04
CA VAL A 398 2.93 13.57 3.63
C VAL A 398 2.79 12.08 3.88
N GLY A 399 1.67 11.67 4.47
CA GLY A 399 1.28 10.26 4.61
C GLY A 399 2.21 9.46 5.53
N GLY A 400 2.55 8.24 5.14
CA GLY A 400 3.59 7.47 5.81
C GLY A 400 4.99 7.93 5.39
N PHE A 401 5.97 7.68 6.25
CA PHE A 401 7.34 8.17 6.09
C PHE A 401 8.37 7.23 6.73
N ALA A 402 9.62 7.38 6.29
CA ALA A 402 10.80 6.81 6.91
C ALA A 402 11.70 7.95 7.40
N ALA A 403 12.37 7.73 8.52
CA ALA A 403 13.26 8.68 9.16
C ALA A 403 14.52 7.99 9.69
N ARG A 404 15.57 8.79 9.89
CA ARG A 404 16.77 8.39 10.61
C ARG A 404 17.09 9.38 11.73
N MET A 405 17.78 8.94 12.76
CA MET A 405 18.19 9.74 13.92
C MET A 405 19.42 9.17 14.61
N ASN A 406 20.06 9.97 15.47
CA ASN A 406 21.03 9.43 16.41
C ASN A 406 20.32 8.57 17.48
N PRO A 407 20.98 7.54 18.06
CA PRO A 407 20.39 6.68 19.09
C PRO A 407 19.81 7.41 20.31
N ASP A 408 20.25 8.64 20.59
CA ASP A 408 19.76 9.44 21.72
C ASP A 408 18.47 10.25 21.43
N GLY A 409 17.96 10.17 20.20
CA GLY A 409 16.77 10.88 19.72
C GLY A 409 17.06 12.25 19.09
N THR A 410 18.32 12.60 18.87
CA THR A 410 18.74 13.82 18.17
C THR A 410 18.90 13.60 16.66
N GLU A 411 19.00 14.67 15.90
CA GLU A 411 19.18 14.70 14.45
C GLU A 411 18.15 13.87 13.67
N VAL A 412 16.89 13.90 14.10
CA VAL A 412 15.80 13.25 13.36
C VAL A 412 15.69 13.91 11.98
N ARG A 413 15.77 13.10 10.93
CA ARG A 413 15.63 13.51 9.52
C ARG A 413 14.69 12.57 8.79
N ILE A 414 13.66 13.11 8.16
CA ILE A 414 12.82 12.36 7.22
C ILE A 414 13.65 12.03 5.98
N ILE A 415 13.73 10.75 5.63
CA ILE A 415 14.49 10.25 4.47
C ILE A 415 13.59 9.79 3.33
N GLY A 416 12.27 9.72 3.54
CA GLY A 416 11.29 9.40 2.51
C GLY A 416 9.87 9.54 3.01
N HIS A 417 8.92 9.80 2.11
CA HIS A 417 7.52 9.98 2.47
C HIS A 417 6.54 9.64 1.34
N GLY A 418 5.25 9.76 1.62
CA GLY A 418 4.18 9.43 0.67
C GLY A 418 3.87 7.94 0.64
N PHE A 419 4.14 7.23 1.74
CA PHE A 419 3.83 5.81 1.88
C PHE A 419 2.36 5.62 2.31
N ARG A 420 1.84 4.39 2.19
CA ARG A 420 0.56 4.03 2.80
C ARG A 420 0.77 3.30 4.11
N ASN A 421 1.19 2.05 4.03
CA ASN A 421 1.42 1.16 5.14
C ASN A 421 2.74 0.44 4.85
N SER A 422 3.84 1.18 5.02
CA SER A 422 5.15 0.56 5.01
C SER A 422 5.35 -0.06 6.37
N TYR A 423 5.42 -1.40 6.41
CA TYR A 423 5.51 -2.15 7.66
C TYR A 423 6.92 -2.03 8.20
N GLU A 424 7.94 -2.39 7.44
CA GLU A 424 9.34 -2.23 7.86
C GLU A 424 10.23 -1.73 6.73
N HIS A 425 11.46 -1.38 7.10
CA HIS A 425 12.56 -1.12 6.18
C HIS A 425 13.83 -1.83 6.62
N THR A 426 14.70 -2.13 5.65
CA THR A 426 16.04 -2.64 5.91
C THR A 426 17.07 -1.73 5.27
N VAL A 427 18.23 -1.61 5.92
CA VAL A 427 19.33 -0.76 5.49
C VAL A 427 20.55 -1.63 5.26
N THR A 428 21.04 -1.63 4.03
CA THR A 428 22.25 -2.36 3.67
C THR A 428 23.50 -1.64 4.18
N SER A 429 24.61 -2.36 4.34
CA SER A 429 25.94 -1.82 4.62
C SER A 429 26.45 -0.89 3.53
N LEU A 430 25.83 -0.92 2.34
CA LEU A 430 26.10 0.04 1.25
C LEU A 430 25.37 1.38 1.47
N GLY A 431 24.46 1.46 2.42
CA GLY A 431 23.63 2.64 2.72
C GLY A 431 22.34 2.73 1.91
N ASP A 432 21.95 1.65 1.23
CA ASP A 432 20.69 1.60 0.48
C ASP A 432 19.54 1.13 1.39
N VAL A 433 18.38 1.78 1.27
CA VAL A 433 17.19 1.50 2.06
C VAL A 433 16.15 0.81 1.18
N PHE A 434 15.64 -0.33 1.62
CA PHE A 434 14.55 -1.05 0.96
C PHE A 434 13.36 -1.17 1.91
N GLN A 435 12.17 -1.10 1.35
CA GLN A 435 10.92 -1.21 2.11
C GLN A 435 9.85 -1.89 1.25
N ASN A 436 8.83 -2.42 1.92
CA ASN A 436 7.60 -2.86 1.30
C ASN A 436 6.43 -1.98 1.76
N ASP A 437 5.37 -1.87 0.95
CA ASP A 437 4.26 -0.96 1.20
C ASP A 437 2.93 -1.55 0.68
N ASN A 438 1.86 -1.27 1.45
CA ASN A 438 0.42 -1.30 1.13
C ASN A 438 -0.38 -2.53 1.59
N ASP A 439 -1.58 -2.32 2.13
CA ASP A 439 -2.54 -3.35 2.59
C ASP A 439 -3.98 -2.96 2.11
N ASP A 440 -4.07 -2.63 0.79
CA ASP A 440 -5.18 -2.46 -0.19
C ASP A 440 -5.83 -1.09 -0.57
N PRO A 441 -6.33 -0.90 -1.84
CA PRO A 441 -6.41 -1.84 -3.01
C PRO A 441 -5.48 -1.50 -4.21
N PRO A 442 -5.30 -2.35 -5.24
CA PRO A 442 -4.52 -3.59 -5.36
C PRO A 442 -3.13 -3.31 -6.00
N ALA A 443 -2.24 -2.58 -5.33
CA ALA A 443 -0.89 -2.33 -5.86
C ALA A 443 0.18 -2.33 -4.76
N CYS A 444 0.27 -3.41 -3.99
CA CYS A 444 1.37 -3.61 -3.06
C CYS A 444 2.70 -3.65 -3.80
N ARG A 445 3.76 -3.23 -3.10
CA ARG A 445 5.07 -3.05 -3.73
C ARG A 445 6.23 -3.35 -2.79
N THR A 446 7.37 -3.64 -3.41
CA THR A 446 8.70 -3.54 -2.79
C THR A 446 9.49 -2.47 -3.53
N THR A 447 10.13 -1.57 -2.78
CA THR A 447 10.72 -0.35 -3.33
C THR A 447 12.09 -0.08 -2.71
N TRP A 448 13.04 0.35 -3.54
CA TRP A 448 14.24 1.03 -3.07
C TRP A 448 13.93 2.50 -2.78
N LEU A 449 14.23 2.95 -1.57
CA LEU A 449 13.96 4.31 -1.12
C LEU A 449 15.20 5.20 -1.32
N MET A 450 15.13 6.09 -2.31
CA MET A 450 16.10 7.16 -2.49
C MET A 450 15.88 8.27 -1.44
N GLU A 451 16.96 8.76 -0.81
CA GLU A 451 16.88 9.77 0.26
C GLU A 451 16.13 11.05 -0.18
N GLY A 452 15.13 11.46 0.60
CA GLY A 452 14.23 12.58 0.30
C GLY A 452 13.11 12.24 -0.68
N GLY A 453 12.99 10.98 -1.09
CA GLY A 453 12.03 10.52 -2.07
C GLY A 453 10.57 10.66 -1.66
N PHE A 454 9.71 10.95 -2.63
CA PHE A 454 8.27 10.93 -2.49
C PHE A 454 7.67 9.77 -3.29
N LEU A 455 6.86 8.93 -2.64
CA LEU A 455 6.35 7.69 -3.22
C LEU A 455 4.84 7.70 -3.56
N GLY A 456 4.20 8.87 -3.48
CA GLY A 456 3.02 9.16 -4.28
C GLY A 456 1.66 8.65 -3.80
N PHE A 457 1.50 8.10 -2.59
CA PHE A 457 0.18 7.58 -2.14
C PHE A 457 -0.90 8.67 -2.00
N PHE A 458 -0.53 9.82 -1.43
CA PHE A 458 -1.35 11.03 -1.42
C PHE A 458 -0.77 12.08 -2.35
N SER A 459 -1.51 13.17 -2.60
CA SER A 459 -0.99 14.29 -3.38
C SER A 459 0.19 14.95 -2.65
N PRO A 460 1.11 15.63 -3.36
CA PRO A 460 2.28 16.28 -2.74
C PRO A 460 1.97 17.32 -1.65
N ASP A 461 0.75 17.86 -1.64
CA ASP A 461 0.25 18.77 -0.61
C ASP A 461 -0.43 18.03 0.58
N GLY A 462 -0.51 16.70 0.53
CA GLY A 462 -1.15 15.86 1.54
C GLY A 462 -2.67 16.03 1.66
N LYS A 463 -3.33 16.63 0.66
CA LYS A 463 -4.77 16.97 0.74
C LYS A 463 -5.70 16.05 -0.03
N ARG A 464 -5.20 15.18 -0.92
CA ARG A 464 -6.05 14.35 -1.79
C ARG A 464 -5.54 12.91 -1.90
N GLY A 465 -6.49 11.97 -1.94
CA GLY A 465 -6.22 10.58 -2.31
C GLY A 465 -5.95 10.43 -3.81
N TRP A 466 -5.28 9.35 -4.20
CA TRP A 466 -4.87 9.09 -5.59
C TRP A 466 -6.03 9.04 -6.60
N LEU A 467 -7.21 8.53 -6.21
CA LEU A 467 -8.41 8.52 -7.06
C LEU A 467 -8.81 9.92 -7.55
N ALA A 468 -8.45 10.97 -6.80
CA ALA A 468 -8.74 12.34 -7.21
C ALA A 468 -7.88 12.82 -8.37
N ASP A 469 -6.69 12.23 -8.54
CA ASP A 469 -5.67 12.63 -9.49
C ASP A 469 -5.44 11.55 -10.59
N GLN A 470 -6.19 10.42 -10.55
CA GLN A 470 -6.11 9.37 -11.57
C GLN A 470 -6.44 9.92 -12.94
N ARG A 471 -5.57 9.61 -13.92
CA ARG A 471 -5.71 10.08 -15.30
C ARG A 471 -6.47 9.05 -16.16
N PRO A 472 -7.13 9.50 -17.25
CA PRO A 472 -7.62 8.61 -18.30
C PRO A 472 -6.59 7.56 -18.74
N GLY A 473 -7.01 6.29 -18.81
CA GLY A 473 -6.15 5.18 -19.22
C GLY A 473 -5.05 4.79 -18.22
N GLN A 474 -4.97 5.44 -17.07
CA GLN A 474 -3.98 5.11 -16.04
C GLN A 474 -4.45 3.89 -15.22
N SER A 475 -3.59 2.87 -15.13
CA SER A 475 -3.82 1.70 -14.27
C SER A 475 -3.97 2.11 -12.80
N ILE A 476 -4.59 1.27 -11.98
CA ILE A 476 -4.66 1.54 -10.53
C ILE A 476 -3.25 1.57 -9.94
N GLN A 477 -2.37 0.68 -10.40
CA GLN A 477 -0.98 0.57 -9.99
C GLN A 477 -0.21 1.88 -10.24
N ASP A 478 -0.37 2.47 -11.42
CA ASP A 478 0.27 3.74 -11.75
C ASP A 478 -0.36 4.92 -10.99
N ALA A 479 -1.69 4.94 -10.88
CA ALA A 479 -2.43 6.03 -10.25
C ALA A 479 -2.19 6.09 -8.74
N GLN A 480 -2.26 4.93 -8.07
CA GLN A 480 -2.10 4.79 -6.62
C GLN A 480 -0.77 5.35 -6.14
N TRP A 481 0.29 5.13 -6.92
CA TRP A 481 1.63 5.60 -6.62
C TRP A 481 2.03 6.83 -7.45
N ARG A 482 1.08 7.51 -8.10
CA ARG A 482 1.31 8.72 -8.92
C ARG A 482 2.51 8.61 -9.86
N GLN A 483 2.63 7.46 -10.50
CA GLN A 483 3.79 7.14 -11.32
C GLN A 483 3.92 8.03 -12.54
N TRP A 484 2.92 8.81 -12.94
CA TRP A 484 3.07 9.74 -14.06
C TRP A 484 3.37 11.18 -13.61
N ASP A 485 3.45 11.45 -12.29
CA ASP A 485 3.62 12.81 -11.76
C ASP A 485 5.11 13.18 -11.54
N PRO A 486 5.50 14.43 -11.79
CA PRO A 486 6.84 14.93 -11.48
C PRO A 486 7.06 14.99 -9.97
N GLY A 487 8.27 14.62 -9.54
CA GLY A 487 8.59 14.58 -8.11
C GLY A 487 8.26 13.25 -7.44
N THR A 488 7.67 12.29 -8.17
CA THR A 488 7.35 10.96 -7.64
C THR A 488 8.35 9.93 -8.16
N LEU A 489 8.92 9.15 -7.25
CA LEU A 489 9.89 8.11 -7.62
C LEU A 489 9.20 6.89 -8.25
N PRO A 490 9.95 6.15 -9.09
CA PRO A 490 9.53 4.83 -9.53
C PRO A 490 9.13 3.93 -8.35
N ALA A 491 8.01 3.22 -8.49
CA ALA A 491 7.43 2.41 -7.42
C ALA A 491 8.21 1.11 -7.09
N GLY A 492 9.22 0.74 -7.89
CA GLY A 492 9.89 -0.56 -7.74
C GLY A 492 9.05 -1.70 -8.32
N ASP A 493 9.02 -2.85 -7.64
CA ASP A 493 8.16 -3.97 -8.04
C ASP A 493 6.74 -3.74 -7.49
N VAL A 494 5.75 -3.59 -8.37
CA VAL A 494 4.34 -3.46 -8.01
C VAL A 494 3.62 -4.74 -8.39
N TYR A 495 3.16 -5.48 -7.39
CA TYR A 495 2.79 -6.88 -7.56
C TYR A 495 1.31 -7.22 -7.35
N GLY A 496 0.45 -6.23 -7.10
CA GLY A 496 -0.99 -6.42 -6.93
C GLY A 496 -1.45 -6.46 -5.46
N GLY A 497 -2.63 -7.01 -5.17
CA GLY A 497 -3.18 -7.08 -3.79
C GLY A 497 -2.51 -8.10 -2.87
N GLY A 498 -2.18 -7.73 -1.64
CA GLY A 498 -1.61 -8.59 -0.59
C GLY A 498 -1.35 -7.79 0.67
N SER A 499 -0.52 -8.32 1.56
CA SER A 499 -0.29 -7.74 2.89
C SER A 499 1.19 -7.86 3.29
N PRO A 500 2.06 -6.96 2.79
CA PRO A 500 3.47 -6.94 3.12
C PRO A 500 3.70 -6.65 4.61
N THR A 501 4.69 -7.33 5.17
CA THR A 501 5.05 -7.27 6.60
C THR A 501 6.58 -7.11 6.73
N GLY A 502 7.28 -7.89 7.57
CA GLY A 502 8.73 -7.72 7.77
C GLY A 502 9.58 -7.86 6.50
N ILE A 503 10.76 -7.22 6.53
CA ILE A 503 11.70 -7.16 5.41
C ILE A 503 13.15 -7.15 5.93
N CYS A 504 14.03 -7.95 5.33
CA CYS A 504 15.45 -7.94 5.70
C CYS A 504 16.38 -8.15 4.50
N PHE A 505 17.67 -7.84 4.70
CA PHE A 505 18.69 -7.97 3.67
C PHE A 505 19.84 -8.87 4.11
N TYR A 506 20.07 -9.94 3.34
CA TYR A 506 21.09 -10.93 3.63
C TYR A 506 22.44 -10.54 3.02
N GLU A 507 23.41 -10.19 3.85
CA GLU A 507 24.72 -9.72 3.38
C GLU A 507 25.82 -10.78 3.49
N ASN A 508 25.76 -11.56 4.55
CA ASN A 508 26.70 -12.60 4.93
C ASN A 508 26.05 -13.49 6.00
N GLY A 509 26.59 -14.68 6.22
CA GLY A 509 26.13 -15.59 7.29
C GLY A 509 26.32 -17.06 6.89
N ALA A 510 25.37 -17.91 7.29
CA ALA A 510 25.39 -19.35 7.11
C ALA A 510 24.93 -19.84 5.72
N LEU A 511 24.09 -19.08 5.01
CA LEU A 511 23.57 -19.46 3.70
C LEU A 511 24.70 -19.47 2.65
N PRO A 512 24.56 -20.27 1.59
CA PRO A 512 25.50 -20.28 0.48
C PRO A 512 25.79 -18.89 -0.12
N PRO A 513 27.01 -18.64 -0.65
CA PRO A 513 27.43 -17.31 -1.11
C PRO A 513 26.51 -16.62 -2.14
N GLU A 514 25.78 -17.39 -2.94
CA GLU A 514 24.79 -16.91 -3.92
C GLU A 514 23.64 -16.11 -3.28
N TYR A 515 23.33 -16.33 -2.00
CA TYR A 515 22.32 -15.55 -1.29
C TYR A 515 22.86 -14.21 -0.76
N SER A 516 24.17 -13.95 -0.86
CA SER A 516 24.72 -12.62 -0.51
C SER A 516 24.13 -11.56 -1.44
N GLY A 517 23.46 -10.57 -0.85
CA GLY A 517 22.71 -9.56 -1.58
C GLY A 517 21.23 -9.89 -1.79
N LEU A 518 20.70 -10.90 -1.12
CA LEU A 518 19.28 -11.25 -1.16
C LEU A 518 18.46 -10.30 -0.27
N LEU A 519 17.50 -9.61 -0.86
CA LEU A 519 16.43 -8.91 -0.16
C LEU A 519 15.25 -9.86 0.03
N LEU A 520 14.76 -9.98 1.26
CA LEU A 520 13.63 -10.81 1.64
C LEU A 520 12.47 -9.92 2.09
N SER A 521 11.28 -10.13 1.55
CA SER A 521 10.07 -9.37 1.91
C SER A 521 8.91 -10.32 2.18
N CYS A 522 8.41 -10.33 3.42
CA CYS A 522 7.23 -11.10 3.78
C CYS A 522 5.96 -10.49 3.15
N ASP A 523 5.05 -11.35 2.71
CA ASP A 523 3.68 -11.01 2.35
C ASP A 523 2.72 -12.00 3.01
N ALA A 524 2.11 -11.56 4.10
CA ALA A 524 1.15 -12.28 4.91
C ALA A 524 -0.11 -12.65 4.13
N GLY A 525 -0.53 -11.81 3.18
CA GLY A 525 -1.73 -12.02 2.36
C GLY A 525 -1.54 -13.13 1.34
N ARG A 526 -0.34 -13.19 0.76
CA ARG A 526 0.07 -14.19 -0.23
C ARG A 526 0.74 -15.43 0.35
N LYS A 527 0.97 -15.46 1.67
CA LYS A 527 1.53 -16.62 2.38
C LYS A 527 2.93 -16.99 1.84
N VAL A 528 3.75 -15.96 1.62
CA VAL A 528 5.05 -16.06 0.93
C VAL A 528 6.05 -15.09 1.54
N VAL A 529 7.32 -15.47 1.53
CA VAL A 529 8.46 -14.57 1.65
C VAL A 529 9.06 -14.44 0.26
N PHE A 530 8.97 -13.25 -0.33
CA PHE A 530 9.57 -12.95 -1.63
C PHE A 530 11.09 -12.79 -1.49
N GLY A 531 11.81 -13.23 -2.51
CA GLY A 531 13.22 -12.95 -2.71
C GLY A 531 13.44 -11.97 -3.86
N TYR A 532 14.45 -11.12 -3.72
CA TYR A 532 14.96 -10.26 -4.78
C TYR A 532 16.49 -10.20 -4.70
N HIS A 533 17.16 -10.13 -5.84
CA HIS A 533 18.55 -9.68 -5.92
C HIS A 533 18.55 -8.28 -6.53
N PRO A 534 18.60 -7.19 -5.73
CA PRO A 534 18.58 -5.84 -6.28
C PRO A 534 19.77 -5.59 -7.19
N GLU A 535 19.50 -5.32 -8.47
CA GLU A 535 20.51 -5.05 -9.47
C GLU A 535 20.59 -3.56 -9.74
N LEU A 536 21.75 -2.95 -9.50
CA LEU A 536 21.97 -1.55 -9.83
C LEU A 536 22.01 -1.39 -11.36
N LYS A 537 21.00 -0.72 -11.91
CA LYS A 537 20.86 -0.40 -13.33
C LYS A 537 20.77 1.11 -13.47
N ASP A 538 21.75 1.69 -14.16
CA ASP A 538 21.94 3.15 -14.28
C ASP A 538 22.00 3.80 -12.88
N SER A 539 21.03 4.66 -12.53
CA SER A 539 20.93 5.24 -11.20
C SER A 539 19.85 4.62 -10.30
N ALA A 540 19.25 3.49 -10.67
CA ALA A 540 18.17 2.84 -9.91
C ALA A 540 18.47 1.36 -9.63
N TYR A 541 17.61 0.73 -8.83
CA TYR A 541 17.64 -0.72 -8.60
C TYR A 541 16.50 -1.40 -9.34
N ALA A 542 16.83 -2.41 -10.15
CA ALA A 542 15.85 -3.36 -10.67
C ALA A 542 15.54 -4.41 -9.58
N LEU A 543 14.25 -4.67 -9.37
CA LEU A 543 13.74 -5.60 -8.35
C LEU A 543 13.05 -6.76 -9.04
N ASN A 544 13.83 -7.79 -9.37
CA ASN A 544 13.31 -9.02 -9.99
C ASN A 544 12.86 -9.97 -8.88
N ARG A 545 11.54 -10.13 -8.74
CA ARG A 545 10.91 -10.92 -7.68
C ARG A 545 10.90 -12.41 -7.99
N PHE A 546 11.08 -13.24 -6.96
CA PHE A 546 10.74 -14.66 -6.97
C PHE A 546 10.15 -15.09 -5.61
N ASP A 547 9.50 -16.25 -5.57
CA ASP A 547 9.01 -16.84 -4.32
C ASP A 547 10.19 -17.57 -3.65
N PHE A 548 10.74 -17.00 -2.56
CA PHE A 548 11.84 -17.63 -1.83
C PHE A 548 11.32 -18.75 -0.92
N VAL A 549 10.33 -18.42 -0.08
CA VAL A 549 9.65 -19.39 0.78
C VAL A 549 8.15 -19.22 0.68
N LYS A 550 7.39 -20.32 0.59
CA LYS A 550 5.93 -20.26 0.38
C LYS A 550 5.17 -21.43 0.98
N SER A 551 3.95 -21.17 1.43
CA SER A 551 3.02 -22.24 1.84
C SER A 551 2.68 -23.19 0.69
N LYS A 552 2.69 -24.50 0.95
CA LYS A 552 2.24 -25.56 0.01
C LYS A 552 0.72 -25.75 0.01
N GLY A 553 -0.04 -24.67 0.20
CA GLY A 553 -1.51 -24.67 0.14
C GLY A 553 -2.23 -24.56 1.49
N SER A 554 -1.50 -24.45 2.61
CA SER A 554 -2.09 -24.09 3.90
C SER A 554 -2.45 -22.60 3.94
N ASN A 555 -3.62 -22.29 4.50
CA ASN A 555 -4.07 -20.92 4.73
C ASN A 555 -3.51 -20.30 6.01
N LEU A 556 -2.79 -21.08 6.84
CA LEU A 556 -2.36 -20.64 8.17
C LEU A 556 -0.98 -19.97 8.19
N PHE A 557 -0.13 -20.15 7.17
CA PHE A 557 1.19 -19.54 7.10
C PHE A 557 1.10 -18.04 6.80
N ARG A 558 1.26 -17.20 7.80
CA ARG A 558 1.19 -15.74 7.70
C ARG A 558 2.52 -15.18 8.20
N PRO A 559 3.54 -15.09 7.33
CA PRO A 559 4.84 -14.57 7.74
C PRO A 559 4.67 -13.11 8.20
N SER A 560 4.83 -12.86 9.49
CA SER A 560 4.74 -11.53 10.09
C SER A 560 6.09 -10.82 10.02
N ASP A 561 7.18 -11.56 10.06
CA ASP A 561 8.52 -10.97 10.03
C ASP A 561 9.60 -11.94 9.55
N VAL A 562 10.74 -11.40 9.08
CA VAL A 562 11.94 -12.14 8.68
C VAL A 562 13.20 -11.41 9.10
N MET A 563 14.15 -12.11 9.72
CA MET A 563 15.45 -11.53 10.11
C MET A 563 16.64 -12.47 9.82
N VAL A 564 17.84 -11.89 9.87
CA VAL A 564 19.11 -12.63 9.84
C VAL A 564 19.60 -12.82 11.29
N GLY A 565 19.71 -14.07 11.72
CA GLY A 565 20.22 -14.44 13.04
C GLY A 565 21.70 -14.12 13.23
N ALA A 566 22.16 -14.01 14.48
CA ALA A 566 23.59 -13.80 14.78
C ALA A 566 24.47 -15.02 14.39
N ASP A 567 23.86 -16.20 14.25
CA ASP A 567 24.47 -17.41 13.70
C ASP A 567 24.52 -17.42 12.15
N GLY A 568 23.88 -16.44 11.51
CA GLY A 568 23.84 -16.27 10.06
C GLY A 568 22.74 -17.04 9.34
N ALA A 569 21.86 -17.74 10.06
CA ALA A 569 20.65 -18.32 9.48
C ALA A 569 19.55 -17.27 9.30
N LEU A 570 18.51 -17.61 8.54
CA LEU A 570 17.31 -16.79 8.42
C LEU A 570 16.24 -17.31 9.38
N TYR A 571 15.47 -16.40 9.96
CA TYR A 571 14.36 -16.72 10.84
C TYR A 571 13.10 -16.02 10.33
N VAL A 572 11.97 -16.74 10.27
CA VAL A 572 10.67 -16.22 9.86
C VAL A 572 9.67 -16.40 10.99
N ALA A 573 9.09 -15.30 11.47
CA ALA A 573 7.98 -15.32 12.41
C ALA A 573 6.66 -15.56 11.66
N ASP A 574 5.82 -16.43 12.20
CA ASP A 574 4.53 -16.81 11.64
C ASP A 574 3.42 -16.59 12.67
N TRP A 575 2.46 -15.75 12.30
CA TRP A 575 1.24 -15.51 13.06
C TRP A 575 0.12 -16.36 12.48
N PHE A 576 -0.19 -17.52 13.07
CA PHE A 576 -1.21 -18.41 12.51
C PHE A 576 -2.59 -17.76 12.40
N ASP A 577 -2.98 -17.39 11.17
CA ASP A 577 -4.29 -16.83 10.87
C ASP A 577 -4.64 -17.03 9.40
N SER A 578 -5.88 -17.48 9.17
CA SER A 578 -6.48 -17.62 7.84
C SER A 578 -6.78 -16.28 7.16
N GLY A 579 -6.97 -15.20 7.94
CA GLY A 579 -7.21 -13.86 7.44
C GLY A 579 -5.96 -12.96 7.49
N VAL A 580 -6.09 -11.76 6.91
CA VAL A 580 -5.07 -10.71 6.93
C VAL A 580 -5.69 -9.32 7.07
N GLY A 581 -4.92 -8.39 7.62
CA GLY A 581 -5.36 -7.03 7.92
C GLY A 581 -6.16 -6.95 9.22
N GLY A 582 -6.13 -5.77 9.85
CA GLY A 582 -6.69 -5.58 11.20
C GLY A 582 -8.21 -5.71 11.32
N HIS A 583 -8.93 -5.98 10.22
CA HIS A 583 -10.37 -6.21 10.18
C HIS A 583 -10.74 -7.70 10.02
N ALA A 584 -9.78 -8.55 9.65
CA ALA A 584 -9.94 -9.98 9.44
C ALA A 584 -8.92 -10.80 10.26
N ASP A 585 -8.52 -10.30 11.43
CA ASP A 585 -7.82 -11.12 12.43
C ASP A 585 -8.81 -12.13 13.02
N HIS A 586 -8.68 -13.39 12.65
CA HIS A 586 -9.58 -14.46 13.13
C HIS A 586 -8.92 -15.36 14.15
N ASP A 587 -7.65 -15.14 14.48
CA ASP A 587 -6.94 -15.99 15.40
C ASP A 587 -7.50 -15.83 16.82
N GLN A 588 -7.94 -16.96 17.37
CA GLN A 588 -8.38 -17.07 18.76
C GLN A 588 -7.54 -18.08 19.56
N SER A 589 -6.50 -18.65 18.95
CA SER A 589 -5.53 -19.54 19.60
C SER A 589 -4.34 -18.77 20.18
N TRP A 590 -4.08 -17.57 19.67
CA TRP A 590 -2.93 -16.72 19.98
C TRP A 590 -1.59 -17.32 19.54
N SER A 591 -1.63 -18.31 18.64
CA SER A 591 -0.48 -19.14 18.33
C SER A 591 0.56 -18.40 17.52
N GLY A 592 1.81 -18.82 17.65
CA GLY A 592 2.91 -18.37 16.82
C GLY A 592 3.99 -19.42 16.67
N THR A 593 4.72 -19.35 15.57
CA THR A 593 5.90 -20.17 15.32
C THR A 593 7.01 -19.31 14.74
N ILE A 594 8.25 -19.67 15.07
CA ILE A 594 9.44 -19.15 14.38
C ILE A 594 10.04 -20.33 13.62
N TYR A 595 10.13 -20.19 12.30
CA TYR A 595 10.88 -21.12 11.45
C TYR A 595 12.30 -20.62 11.27
N ARG A 596 13.25 -21.53 11.27
CA ARG A 596 14.63 -21.29 10.83
C ARG A 596 14.80 -21.84 9.42
N ILE A 597 15.46 -21.06 8.57
CA ILE A 597 15.88 -21.41 7.22
C ILE A 597 17.40 -21.36 7.17
N ALA A 598 18.02 -22.50 6.86
CA ALA A 598 19.48 -22.66 6.89
C ALA A 598 19.93 -23.73 5.88
N PRO A 599 21.23 -23.85 5.57
CA PRO A 599 21.74 -25.00 4.82
C PRO A 599 21.38 -26.32 5.50
N LYS A 600 21.20 -27.38 4.70
CA LYS A 600 20.91 -28.72 5.24
C LYS A 600 21.98 -29.18 6.24
N GLY A 601 21.55 -29.62 7.42
CA GLY A 601 22.43 -30.10 8.49
C GLY A 601 23.15 -28.97 9.23
N PHE A 602 22.66 -27.73 9.13
CA PHE A 602 23.24 -26.57 9.79
C PHE A 602 23.24 -26.74 11.32
N ARG A 603 24.35 -26.35 11.94
CA ARG A 603 24.49 -26.23 13.40
C ARG A 603 24.82 -24.79 13.76
N PRO A 604 24.01 -24.12 14.61
CA PRO A 604 24.26 -22.75 15.01
C PRO A 604 25.66 -22.55 15.60
N ARG A 605 26.35 -21.49 15.16
CA ARG A 605 27.63 -21.10 15.73
C ARG A 605 27.67 -19.60 15.98
N ILE A 606 27.63 -19.26 17.27
CA ILE A 606 27.79 -17.89 17.74
C ILE A 606 29.25 -17.63 18.15
N VAL A 607 29.83 -16.55 17.62
CA VAL A 607 31.17 -16.11 17.98
C VAL A 607 31.09 -15.24 19.23
N LYS A 608 31.58 -15.76 20.36
CA LYS A 608 31.69 -14.98 21.61
C LYS A 608 32.60 -13.79 21.37
N SER A 609 32.08 -12.59 21.59
CA SER A 609 32.74 -11.34 21.24
C SER A 609 32.60 -10.34 22.38
N ASP A 610 33.72 -9.87 22.94
CA ASP A 610 33.71 -8.82 23.97
C ASP A 610 33.72 -7.43 23.31
N PRO A 611 32.61 -6.65 23.38
CA PRO A 611 32.54 -5.33 22.77
C PRO A 611 33.54 -4.32 23.35
N LYS A 612 34.18 -4.61 24.49
CA LYS A 612 35.18 -3.72 25.12
C LYS A 612 36.57 -3.85 24.49
N THR A 613 36.80 -4.89 23.69
CA THR A 613 38.08 -5.12 22.99
C THR A 613 37.95 -4.76 21.52
N VAL A 614 39.04 -4.31 20.90
CA VAL A 614 39.05 -4.02 19.44
C VAL A 614 38.74 -5.28 18.63
N GLU A 615 39.30 -6.42 19.02
CA GLU A 615 39.06 -7.71 18.35
C GLU A 615 37.58 -8.14 18.45
N GLY A 616 37.00 -8.12 19.65
CA GLY A 616 35.59 -8.43 19.83
C GLY A 616 34.67 -7.45 19.12
N ALA A 617 34.99 -6.15 19.12
CA ALA A 617 34.20 -5.16 18.39
C ALA A 617 34.30 -5.33 16.85
N ILE A 618 35.45 -5.76 16.31
CA ILE A 618 35.57 -6.14 14.89
C ILE A 618 34.71 -7.37 14.58
N SER A 619 34.70 -8.37 15.46
CA SER A 619 33.84 -9.55 15.32
C SER A 619 32.36 -9.16 15.26
N LEU A 620 31.91 -8.29 16.16
CA LEU A 620 30.54 -7.77 16.18
C LEU A 620 30.22 -6.95 14.90
N LEU A 621 31.13 -6.09 14.44
CA LEU A 621 30.96 -5.34 13.19
C LEU A 621 30.81 -6.27 11.96
N CYS A 622 31.46 -7.43 12.00
CA CYS A 622 31.37 -8.45 10.94
C CYS A 622 30.12 -9.34 11.06
N SER A 623 29.34 -9.21 12.14
CA SER A 623 28.14 -10.03 12.39
C SER A 623 27.16 -10.01 11.20
N PRO A 624 26.52 -11.15 10.89
CA PRO A 624 25.44 -11.21 9.92
C PRO A 624 24.16 -10.51 10.40
N ALA A 625 23.91 -10.42 11.71
CA ALA A 625 22.73 -9.75 12.27
C ALA A 625 22.87 -8.23 12.24
N GLN A 626 21.89 -7.51 11.67
CA GLN A 626 21.99 -6.08 11.40
C GLN A 626 22.23 -5.24 12.67
N ASN A 627 21.49 -5.49 13.74
CA ASN A 627 21.54 -4.66 14.95
C ASN A 627 22.75 -5.00 15.85
N VAL A 628 23.28 -6.23 15.80
CA VAL A 628 24.54 -6.61 16.45
C VAL A 628 25.74 -5.84 15.88
N ARG A 629 25.73 -5.53 14.57
CA ARG A 629 26.81 -4.76 13.92
C ARG A 629 26.96 -3.37 14.54
N LEU A 630 25.85 -2.75 14.94
CA LEU A 630 25.87 -1.40 15.51
C LEU A 630 26.60 -1.36 16.86
N VAL A 631 26.54 -2.44 17.65
CA VAL A 631 27.30 -2.56 18.90
C VAL A 631 28.80 -2.54 18.62
N GLY A 632 29.26 -3.33 17.63
CA GLY A 632 30.66 -3.31 17.19
C GLY A 632 31.09 -1.96 16.63
N PHE A 633 30.22 -1.32 15.84
CA PHE A 633 30.45 0.00 15.27
C PHE A 633 30.66 1.06 16.35
N GLU A 634 29.76 1.18 17.33
CA GLU A 634 29.87 2.19 18.40
C GLU A 634 31.08 1.94 19.30
N SER A 635 31.40 0.68 19.62
CA SER A 635 32.63 0.34 20.35
C SER A 635 33.91 0.78 19.61
N LEU A 636 34.00 0.52 18.31
CA LEU A 636 35.17 0.91 17.51
C LEU A 636 35.24 2.43 17.29
N LYS A 637 34.10 3.08 17.09
CA LYS A 637 34.00 4.54 17.01
C LYS A 637 34.47 5.20 18.30
N ALA A 638 34.06 4.68 19.46
CA ALA A 638 34.53 5.14 20.76
C ALA A 638 36.04 4.92 20.97
N ALA A 639 36.63 3.90 20.33
CA ALA A 639 38.08 3.69 20.36
C ALA A 639 38.87 4.72 19.52
N GLY A 640 38.21 5.40 18.57
CA GLY A 640 38.79 6.45 17.74
C GLY A 640 39.95 5.97 16.85
N SER A 641 40.98 6.80 16.72
CA SER A 641 42.14 6.50 15.85
C SER A 641 42.85 5.18 16.17
N ARG A 642 42.76 4.68 17.42
CA ARG A 642 43.32 3.38 17.81
C ARG A 642 42.69 2.20 17.07
N ALA A 643 41.46 2.34 16.57
CA ALA A 643 40.79 1.30 15.81
C ALA A 643 41.18 1.30 14.32
N VAL A 644 41.79 2.37 13.79
CA VAL A 644 42.10 2.51 12.34
C VAL A 644 42.91 1.32 11.80
N PRO A 645 43.99 0.85 12.45
CA PRO A 645 44.76 -0.28 11.92
C PRO A 645 43.91 -1.55 11.75
N ALA A 646 43.04 -1.85 12.72
CA ALA A 646 42.18 -3.03 12.70
C ALA A 646 41.05 -2.90 11.68
N VAL A 647 40.37 -1.75 11.64
CA VAL A 647 39.27 -1.50 10.68
C VAL A 647 39.79 -1.45 9.25
N ARG A 648 40.98 -0.90 9.01
CA ARG A 648 41.61 -0.85 7.68
C ARG A 648 41.82 -2.24 7.07
N VAL A 649 42.06 -3.28 7.89
CA VAL A 649 42.19 -4.66 7.40
C VAL A 649 40.91 -5.14 6.69
N LEU A 650 39.74 -4.73 7.19
CA LEU A 650 38.45 -5.11 6.65
C LEU A 650 38.20 -4.57 5.23
N LEU A 651 38.95 -3.56 4.78
CA LEU A 651 38.88 -3.07 3.39
C LEU A 651 39.30 -4.13 2.36
N ASN A 652 40.05 -5.16 2.78
CA ASN A 652 40.43 -6.28 1.93
C ASN A 652 39.57 -7.54 2.16
N HIS A 653 38.49 -7.44 2.94
CA HIS A 653 37.62 -8.57 3.23
C HIS A 653 36.94 -9.08 1.95
N GLY A 654 36.78 -10.40 1.82
CA GLY A 654 36.20 -11.02 0.60
C GLY A 654 34.75 -10.60 0.34
N ASN A 655 33.96 -10.42 1.40
CA ASN A 655 32.59 -9.92 1.32
C ASN A 655 32.53 -8.39 1.20
N ARG A 656 31.86 -7.88 0.15
CA ARG A 656 31.74 -6.44 -0.16
C ARG A 656 31.00 -5.63 0.89
N TYR A 657 30.03 -6.22 1.58
CA TYR A 657 29.25 -5.52 2.60
C TYR A 657 30.10 -5.26 3.85
N VAL A 658 30.95 -6.22 4.24
CA VAL A 658 31.93 -6.02 5.32
C VAL A 658 32.94 -4.93 4.98
N ARG A 659 33.42 -4.87 3.72
CA ARG A 659 34.27 -3.75 3.26
C ARG A 659 33.56 -2.41 3.41
N ALA A 660 32.27 -2.34 3.04
CA ALA A 660 31.48 -1.12 3.14
C ALA A 660 31.32 -0.64 4.59
N ARG A 661 31.07 -1.55 5.55
CA ARG A 661 31.04 -1.23 7.00
C ARG A 661 32.34 -0.55 7.46
N ALA A 662 33.48 -1.03 6.96
CA ALA A 662 34.77 -0.44 7.27
C ALA A 662 34.92 0.98 6.70
N ILE A 663 34.46 1.22 5.47
CA ILE A 663 34.49 2.57 4.84
C ILE A 663 33.69 3.57 5.66
N TRP A 664 32.46 3.21 6.06
CA TRP A 664 31.61 4.04 6.91
C TRP A 664 32.29 4.41 8.23
N LEU A 665 32.83 3.41 8.91
CA LEU A 665 33.45 3.60 10.22
C LEU A 665 34.75 4.40 10.12
N LEU A 666 35.63 4.12 9.14
CA LEU A 666 36.91 4.83 8.97
C LEU A 666 36.73 6.34 8.86
N ALA A 667 35.68 6.81 8.16
CA ALA A 667 35.39 8.25 8.04
C ALA A 667 35.13 8.93 9.41
N LEU A 668 34.81 8.16 10.45
CA LEU A 668 34.54 8.65 11.81
C LEU A 668 35.70 8.42 12.80
N LEU A 669 36.81 7.79 12.39
CA LEU A 669 37.95 7.46 13.27
C LEU A 669 39.05 8.54 13.30
N GLY A 670 38.77 9.74 12.80
CA GLY A 670 39.68 10.89 12.79
C GLY A 670 40.39 11.12 11.45
N PRO A 671 41.38 12.04 11.40
CA PRO A 671 41.95 12.54 10.15
C PRO A 671 42.56 11.47 9.24
N GLU A 672 43.25 10.46 9.81
CA GLU A 672 43.81 9.35 9.03
C GLU A 672 42.70 8.55 8.32
N GLY A 673 41.62 8.26 9.03
CA GLY A 673 40.48 7.52 8.48
C GLY A 673 39.73 8.30 7.39
N ILE A 674 39.53 9.61 7.59
CA ILE A 674 38.95 10.51 6.57
C ILE A 674 39.78 10.50 5.30
N GLU A 675 41.11 10.61 5.41
CA GLU A 675 42.00 10.64 4.24
C GLU A 675 41.99 9.31 3.48
N LEU A 676 41.95 8.18 4.19
CA LEU A 676 41.79 6.86 3.57
C LEU A 676 40.49 6.80 2.75
N VAL A 677 39.37 7.25 3.31
CA VAL A 677 38.07 7.22 2.59
C VAL A 677 38.05 8.22 1.43
N ARG A 678 38.68 9.40 1.57
CA ARG A 678 38.84 10.37 0.48
C ARG A 678 39.61 9.78 -0.69
N SER A 679 40.69 9.05 -0.43
CA SER A 679 41.45 8.36 -1.49
C SER A 679 40.59 7.34 -2.26
N MET A 680 39.63 6.70 -1.60
CA MET A 680 38.70 5.77 -2.25
C MET A 680 37.68 6.48 -3.12
N LEU A 681 37.15 7.63 -2.66
CA LEU A 681 36.24 8.46 -3.44
C LEU A 681 36.90 8.92 -4.75
N GLU A 682 38.16 9.35 -4.69
CA GLU A 682 38.86 9.93 -5.83
C GLU A 682 39.53 8.88 -6.74
N GLY A 683 40.03 7.77 -6.17
CA GLY A 683 40.92 6.84 -6.87
C GLY A 683 40.37 5.43 -7.12
N SER A 684 39.26 5.03 -6.50
CA SER A 684 38.75 3.67 -6.69
C SER A 684 38.18 3.46 -8.10
N PRO A 685 38.51 2.38 -8.82
CA PRO A 685 37.86 2.04 -10.08
C PRO A 685 36.42 1.55 -9.88
N ASP A 686 36.10 1.02 -8.70
CA ASP A 686 34.76 0.51 -8.38
C ASP A 686 33.81 1.65 -7.98
N ALA A 687 32.75 1.82 -8.77
CA ALA A 687 31.73 2.85 -8.55
C ALA A 687 30.99 2.65 -7.22
N GLN A 688 30.80 1.41 -6.75
CA GLN A 688 30.13 1.17 -5.48
C GLN A 688 31.00 1.64 -4.31
N THR A 689 32.31 1.39 -4.36
CA THR A 689 33.27 1.92 -3.37
C THR A 689 33.25 3.44 -3.34
N ARG A 690 33.25 4.13 -4.51
CA ARG A 690 33.13 5.60 -4.56
C ARG A 690 31.81 6.09 -3.97
N LEU A 691 30.70 5.41 -4.27
CA LEU A 691 29.38 5.73 -3.72
C LEU A 691 29.35 5.64 -2.19
N VAL A 692 29.86 4.55 -1.62
CA VAL A 692 29.92 4.36 -0.16
C VAL A 692 30.87 5.38 0.48
N ALA A 693 32.03 5.64 -0.13
CA ALA A 693 32.97 6.65 0.35
C ALA A 693 32.35 8.06 0.39
N PHE A 694 31.61 8.45 -0.66
CA PHE A 694 30.88 9.72 -0.69
C PHE A 694 29.86 9.81 0.46
N ARG A 695 29.06 8.75 0.66
CA ARG A 695 28.06 8.68 1.73
C ARG A 695 28.71 8.75 3.12
N ALA A 696 29.81 8.03 3.33
CA ALA A 696 30.57 8.00 4.58
C ALA A 696 31.17 9.37 4.92
N LEU A 697 31.81 10.03 3.96
CA LEU A 697 32.39 11.38 4.14
C LEU A 697 31.30 12.42 4.44
N ARG A 698 30.16 12.36 3.73
CA ARG A 698 29.01 13.23 4.01
C ARG A 698 28.49 13.03 5.44
N ASN A 699 28.40 11.78 5.90
CA ASN A 699 27.98 11.48 7.28
C ASN A 699 28.99 11.93 8.33
N ALA A 700 30.29 11.89 8.01
CA ALA A 700 31.36 12.43 8.85
C ALA A 700 31.39 13.96 8.91
N GLY A 701 30.49 14.65 8.19
CA GLY A 701 30.36 16.11 8.22
C GLY A 701 31.28 16.84 7.24
N GLU A 702 31.91 16.14 6.29
CA GLU A 702 32.69 16.78 5.23
C GLU A 702 31.80 17.68 4.35
N ASP A 703 32.35 18.80 3.87
CA ASP A 703 31.58 19.77 3.09
C ASP A 703 31.10 19.16 1.77
N VAL A 704 29.78 19.06 1.62
CA VAL A 704 29.13 18.47 0.45
C VAL A 704 29.57 19.12 -0.87
N THR A 705 29.80 20.44 -0.89
CA THR A 705 30.22 21.10 -2.14
C THR A 705 31.64 20.72 -2.54
N ILE A 706 32.52 20.46 -1.57
CA ILE A 706 33.87 19.92 -1.83
C ILE A 706 33.74 18.51 -2.41
N LEU A 707 32.94 17.64 -1.77
CA LEU A 707 32.74 16.26 -2.25
C LEU A 707 32.16 16.23 -3.67
N VAL A 708 31.10 17.01 -3.94
CA VAL A 708 30.46 17.09 -5.25
C VAL A 708 31.40 17.67 -6.30
N SER A 709 32.28 18.62 -5.94
CA SER A 709 33.25 19.21 -6.87
C SER A 709 34.21 18.18 -7.49
N LYS A 710 34.39 17.03 -6.84
CA LYS A 710 35.22 15.92 -7.34
C LYS A 710 34.52 15.04 -8.36
N LEU A 711 33.19 15.01 -8.34
CA LEU A 711 32.39 14.03 -9.10
C LEU A 711 31.64 14.64 -10.27
N TYR A 712 31.17 15.88 -10.16
CA TYR A 712 30.10 16.41 -11.01
C TYR A 712 30.38 16.48 -12.52
N ARG A 713 31.64 16.41 -12.97
CA ARG A 713 32.01 16.52 -14.40
C ARG A 713 32.31 15.17 -15.05
N GLU A 714 33.11 14.35 -14.40
CA GLU A 714 33.78 13.20 -15.03
C GLU A 714 33.35 11.85 -14.44
N GLU A 715 32.49 11.84 -13.41
CA GLU A 715 32.03 10.59 -12.80
C GLU A 715 31.19 9.77 -13.80
N PRO A 716 31.66 8.59 -14.24
CA PRO A 716 30.95 7.80 -15.25
C PRO A 716 29.68 7.13 -14.71
N SER A 717 29.59 6.83 -13.41
CA SER A 717 28.45 6.13 -12.83
C SER A 717 27.28 7.07 -12.55
N ALA A 718 26.13 6.81 -13.19
CA ALA A 718 24.89 7.53 -12.93
C ALA A 718 24.44 7.42 -11.46
N ALA A 719 24.69 6.28 -10.80
CA ALA A 719 24.39 6.10 -9.38
C ALA A 719 25.23 7.01 -8.45
N VAL A 720 26.52 7.21 -8.75
CA VAL A 720 27.39 8.12 -7.98
C VAL A 720 26.99 9.57 -8.24
N ARG A 721 26.74 9.94 -9.50
CA ARG A 721 26.24 11.28 -9.85
C ARG A 721 24.88 11.57 -9.21
N ARG A 722 23.99 10.58 -9.12
CA ARG A 722 22.68 10.68 -8.43
C ARG A 722 22.88 11.03 -6.96
N GLU A 723 23.78 10.34 -6.27
CA GLU A 723 24.10 10.63 -4.87
C GLU A 723 24.67 12.04 -4.68
N ALA A 724 25.53 12.48 -5.59
CA ALA A 724 26.04 13.85 -5.61
C ALA A 724 24.91 14.88 -5.80
N ALA A 725 23.96 14.61 -6.70
CA ALA A 725 22.80 15.47 -6.93
C ALA A 725 21.88 15.55 -5.69
N LEU A 726 21.62 14.41 -5.04
CA LEU A 726 20.80 14.34 -3.83
C LEU A 726 21.41 15.14 -2.68
N ALA A 727 22.72 15.02 -2.47
CA ALA A 727 23.41 15.71 -1.38
C ALA A 727 23.29 17.25 -1.50
N LEU A 728 23.14 17.78 -2.72
CA LEU A 728 22.93 19.21 -2.94
C LEU A 728 21.57 19.72 -2.42
N ARG A 729 20.61 18.85 -2.06
CA ARG A 729 19.28 19.24 -1.53
C ARG A 729 19.41 20.22 -0.37
N ASP A 730 20.34 19.94 0.55
CA ASP A 730 20.49 20.68 1.81
C ASP A 730 21.60 21.76 1.73
N VAL A 731 22.23 21.92 0.56
CA VAL A 731 23.21 23.00 0.30
C VAL A 731 22.46 24.33 0.02
N PRO A 732 22.98 25.51 0.40
CA PRO A 732 22.39 26.79 0.02
C PRO A 732 22.34 27.00 -1.50
N ALA A 733 21.28 27.66 -2.00
CA ALA A 733 21.01 27.85 -3.43
C ALA A 733 22.21 28.38 -4.25
N GLY A 734 22.88 29.43 -3.76
CA GLY A 734 24.03 30.04 -4.45
C GLY A 734 25.23 29.11 -4.60
N ARG A 735 25.38 28.10 -3.72
CA ARG A 735 26.52 27.17 -3.73
C ARG A 735 26.28 25.91 -4.56
N LYS A 736 25.01 25.57 -4.88
CA LYS A 736 24.67 24.35 -5.64
C LYS A 736 24.51 24.57 -7.14
N HIS A 737 24.28 25.81 -7.59
CA HIS A 737 23.93 26.15 -8.97
C HIS A 737 24.91 25.61 -10.03
N LEU A 738 26.21 25.84 -9.81
CA LEU A 738 27.26 25.37 -10.72
C LEU A 738 27.22 23.85 -10.89
N TYR A 739 27.20 23.11 -9.79
CA TYR A 739 27.27 21.65 -9.81
C TYR A 739 25.98 21.05 -10.37
N LEU A 740 24.83 21.54 -9.91
CA LEU A 740 23.53 21.01 -10.32
C LEU A 740 23.26 21.23 -11.81
N SER A 741 23.69 22.36 -12.39
CA SER A 741 23.54 22.60 -13.83
C SER A 741 24.35 21.63 -14.69
N HIS A 742 25.52 21.16 -14.24
CA HIS A 742 26.27 20.11 -14.94
C HIS A 742 25.64 18.73 -14.74
N LEU A 743 25.14 18.43 -13.54
CA LEU A 743 24.49 17.15 -13.27
C LEU A 743 23.20 17.00 -14.10
N LEU A 744 22.42 18.07 -14.24
CA LEU A 744 21.22 18.12 -15.09
C LEU A 744 21.51 17.88 -16.59
N GLN A 745 22.70 18.23 -17.07
CA GLN A 745 23.09 17.99 -18.47
C GLN A 745 23.35 16.52 -18.77
N GLN A 746 23.61 15.74 -17.73
CA GLN A 746 23.89 14.31 -17.81
C GLN A 746 22.63 13.48 -17.58
N CYS A 747 21.45 14.11 -17.55
CA CYS A 747 20.18 13.39 -17.53
C CYS A 747 19.96 12.66 -18.86
N GLU A 748 19.49 11.41 -18.76
CA GLU A 748 19.10 10.59 -19.90
C GLU A 748 17.60 10.29 -19.84
N ALA A 749 16.95 10.13 -20.99
CA ALA A 749 15.48 10.01 -21.07
C ALA A 749 14.93 8.74 -20.38
N GLY A 750 15.77 7.70 -20.24
CA GLY A 750 15.43 6.43 -19.58
C GLY A 750 15.71 6.40 -18.08
N ASP A 751 16.49 7.34 -17.54
CA ASP A 751 16.89 7.36 -16.14
C ASP A 751 16.10 8.40 -15.34
N ARG A 752 14.82 8.08 -15.11
CA ARG A 752 13.93 8.93 -14.32
C ARG A 752 14.43 9.17 -12.91
N THR A 753 15.04 8.16 -12.28
CA THR A 753 15.50 8.27 -10.89
C THR A 753 16.61 9.31 -10.76
N TYR A 754 17.51 9.38 -11.75
CA TYR A 754 18.53 10.42 -11.82
C TYR A 754 17.94 11.82 -11.96
N LEU A 755 16.96 11.98 -12.84
CA LEU A 755 16.24 13.25 -13.01
C LEU A 755 15.53 13.68 -11.71
N GLU A 756 14.90 12.73 -11.02
CA GLU A 756 14.25 12.97 -9.73
C GLU A 756 15.26 13.39 -8.65
N ALA A 757 16.45 12.76 -8.62
CA ALA A 757 17.55 13.16 -7.74
C ALA A 757 18.03 14.58 -8.00
N CYS A 758 18.25 14.97 -9.27
CA CYS A 758 18.56 16.35 -9.63
C CYS A 758 17.43 17.31 -9.22
N GLY A 759 16.17 16.89 -9.38
CA GLY A 759 15.02 17.67 -8.97
C GLY A 759 14.90 17.87 -7.45
N LEU A 760 15.33 16.90 -6.65
CA LEU A 760 15.47 17.03 -5.19
C LEU A 760 16.65 17.95 -4.85
N GLY A 761 17.79 17.79 -5.53
CA GLY A 761 18.94 18.69 -5.41
C GLY A 761 18.60 20.16 -5.70
N ALA A 762 17.68 20.40 -6.64
CA ALA A 762 17.19 21.72 -7.01
C ALA A 762 16.31 22.41 -5.94
N ARG A 763 16.01 21.75 -4.81
CA ARG A 763 15.21 22.34 -3.74
C ARG A 763 15.82 23.66 -3.27
N GLY A 764 14.98 24.69 -3.23
CA GLY A 764 15.36 26.06 -2.84
C GLY A 764 16.18 26.83 -3.88
N ALA A 765 16.51 26.24 -5.03
CA ALA A 765 17.25 26.93 -6.10
C ALA A 765 16.32 27.75 -7.02
N ASP A 766 16.89 28.73 -7.71
CA ASP A 766 16.21 29.42 -8.81
C ASP A 766 16.18 28.51 -10.04
N THR A 767 15.00 27.95 -10.33
CA THR A 767 14.81 27.02 -11.45
C THR A 767 14.94 27.71 -12.80
N ASN A 768 14.65 29.01 -12.92
CA ASN A 768 14.84 29.75 -14.17
C ASN A 768 16.34 29.90 -14.47
N LEU A 769 17.14 30.29 -13.48
CA LEU A 769 18.58 30.40 -13.65
C LEU A 769 19.23 29.05 -14.02
N LEU A 770 18.81 27.96 -13.35
CA LEU A 770 19.25 26.60 -13.68
C LEU A 770 18.90 26.26 -15.13
N TRP A 771 17.65 26.49 -15.52
CA TRP A 771 17.17 26.23 -16.88
C TRP A 771 17.97 27.01 -17.94
N GLN A 772 18.18 28.31 -17.75
CA GLN A 772 18.98 29.14 -18.65
C GLN A 772 20.40 28.59 -18.80
N THR A 773 21.04 28.23 -17.68
CA THR A 773 22.41 27.72 -17.66
C THR A 773 22.51 26.38 -18.40
N VAL A 774 21.55 25.48 -18.18
CA VAL A 774 21.49 24.19 -18.88
C VAL A 774 21.23 24.39 -20.38
N LYS A 775 20.30 25.26 -20.77
CA LYS A 775 19.98 25.59 -22.17
C LYS A 775 21.17 26.19 -22.91
N GLN A 776 21.90 27.12 -22.31
CA GLN A 776 23.09 27.75 -22.93
C GLN A 776 24.21 26.74 -23.19
N ARG A 777 24.45 25.84 -22.24
CA ARG A 777 25.56 24.86 -22.29
C ARG A 777 25.29 23.65 -23.18
N THR A 778 24.03 23.27 -23.37
CA THR A 778 23.65 22.13 -24.23
C THR A 778 23.53 22.51 -25.71
N SER A 779 23.62 23.81 -26.05
CA SER A 779 23.57 24.33 -27.43
C SER A 779 22.33 23.88 -28.23
N VAL A 780 21.22 23.55 -27.56
CA VAL A 780 20.00 23.04 -28.20
C VAL A 780 19.33 24.16 -29.03
N GLN A 781 19.08 23.88 -30.32
CA GLN A 781 18.54 24.84 -31.29
C GLN A 781 17.02 24.98 -31.19
N GLY A 782 16.53 25.95 -30.42
CA GLY A 782 15.11 26.31 -30.37
C GLY A 782 14.17 25.21 -29.82
N PRO A 783 12.87 25.50 -29.65
CA PRO A 783 11.95 24.58 -28.96
C PRO A 783 11.70 23.26 -29.68
N THR A 784 11.78 23.20 -31.00
CA THR A 784 11.47 21.97 -31.78
C THR A 784 12.63 20.97 -31.82
N ALA A 785 13.87 21.38 -31.52
CA ALA A 785 15.03 20.48 -31.55
C ALA A 785 15.36 19.83 -30.20
N TRP A 786 14.53 20.01 -29.15
CA TRP A 786 14.85 19.47 -27.82
C TRP A 786 14.86 17.94 -27.81
N PRO A 787 15.97 17.31 -27.37
CA PRO A 787 15.98 15.90 -27.02
C PRO A 787 14.97 15.58 -25.90
N GLU A 788 14.52 14.34 -25.81
CA GLU A 788 13.53 13.91 -24.79
C GLU A 788 14.02 14.18 -23.37
N ALA A 789 15.28 13.84 -23.05
CA ALA A 789 15.88 14.11 -21.75
C ALA A 789 15.86 15.60 -21.38
N PHE A 790 16.19 16.48 -22.35
CA PHE A 790 16.18 17.92 -22.15
C PHE A 790 14.76 18.46 -21.92
N ALA A 791 13.76 17.94 -22.63
CA ALA A 791 12.37 18.27 -22.40
C ALA A 791 11.91 17.82 -20.99
N GLN A 792 12.32 16.65 -20.52
CA GLN A 792 11.96 16.14 -19.18
C GLN A 792 12.51 17.00 -18.03
N ILE A 793 13.61 17.74 -18.23
CA ILE A 793 14.10 18.72 -17.25
C ILE A 793 13.04 19.79 -16.98
N THR A 794 12.31 20.24 -18.02
CA THR A 794 11.22 21.22 -17.84
C THR A 794 10.05 20.65 -17.04
N TRP A 795 9.73 19.38 -17.25
CA TRP A 795 8.70 18.66 -16.48
C TRP A 795 9.07 18.56 -15.00
N ARG A 796 10.33 18.27 -14.69
CA ARG A 796 10.77 18.12 -13.29
C ARG A 796 10.98 19.45 -12.56
N LEU A 797 11.64 20.42 -13.20
CA LEU A 797 12.03 21.70 -12.57
C LEU A 797 10.97 22.79 -12.71
N ARG A 798 10.13 22.70 -13.74
CA ARG A 798 9.07 23.67 -14.07
C ARG A 798 9.56 25.14 -14.05
N PRO A 799 10.62 25.49 -14.80
CA PRO A 799 11.07 26.88 -14.92
C PRO A 799 10.03 27.72 -15.68
N LEU A 800 9.65 28.88 -15.15
CA LEU A 800 8.64 29.76 -15.76
C LEU A 800 9.03 30.22 -17.17
N GLU A 801 10.33 30.30 -17.46
CA GLU A 801 10.84 30.67 -18.77
C GLU A 801 10.58 29.62 -19.86
N ALA A 802 10.43 28.34 -19.50
CA ALA A 802 10.12 27.30 -20.49
C ALA A 802 8.67 27.32 -20.96
N ILE A 803 7.76 28.05 -20.30
CA ILE A 803 6.32 28.04 -20.63
C ILE A 803 6.05 28.43 -22.10
N SER A 804 6.75 29.43 -22.61
CA SER A 804 6.57 29.87 -24.00
C SER A 804 7.09 28.82 -24.99
N ASP A 805 8.26 28.24 -24.71
CA ASP A 805 8.87 27.19 -25.54
C ASP A 805 8.00 25.91 -25.54
N LEU A 806 7.39 25.56 -24.40
CA LEU A 806 6.46 24.43 -24.28
C LEU A 806 5.17 24.65 -25.09
N LEU A 807 4.63 25.87 -25.10
CA LEU A 807 3.47 26.20 -25.94
C LEU A 807 3.80 26.06 -27.43
N VAL A 808 4.99 26.51 -27.86
CA VAL A 808 5.48 26.29 -29.23
C VAL A 808 5.53 24.79 -29.51
N ARG A 809 6.19 24.00 -28.65
CA ARG A 809 6.29 22.55 -28.82
C ARG A 809 4.93 21.86 -28.94
N ALA A 810 3.91 22.30 -28.19
CA ALA A 810 2.57 21.74 -28.31
C ALA A 810 1.93 21.98 -29.70
N GLY A 811 2.19 23.15 -30.30
CA GLY A 811 1.63 23.55 -31.59
C GLY A 811 2.34 22.97 -32.82
N GLU A 812 3.62 22.65 -32.71
CA GLU A 812 4.47 22.29 -33.84
C GLU A 812 4.23 20.85 -34.34
N THR A 813 3.65 20.72 -35.54
CA THR A 813 3.28 19.42 -36.13
C THR A 813 4.47 18.59 -36.61
N VAL A 814 5.65 19.21 -36.76
CA VAL A 814 6.92 18.49 -37.02
C VAL A 814 7.31 17.57 -35.85
N LEU A 815 6.83 17.86 -34.64
CA LEU A 815 7.07 17.02 -33.48
C LEU A 815 6.09 15.85 -33.43
N PRO A 816 6.55 14.65 -33.01
CA PRO A 816 5.65 13.53 -32.74
C PRO A 816 4.57 13.90 -31.73
N LEU A 817 3.36 13.34 -31.87
CA LEU A 817 2.24 13.63 -30.97
C LEU A 817 2.60 13.43 -29.50
N LYS A 818 3.38 12.38 -29.16
CA LYS A 818 3.87 12.13 -27.79
C LYS A 818 4.61 13.35 -27.22
N ALA A 819 5.51 13.97 -27.98
CA ALA A 819 6.28 15.14 -27.53
C ALA A 819 5.40 16.38 -27.36
N ARG A 820 4.39 16.54 -28.21
CA ARG A 820 3.42 17.64 -28.14
C ARG A 820 2.50 17.51 -26.91
N LEU A 821 1.98 16.31 -26.66
CA LEU A 821 1.18 16.01 -25.47
C LEU A 821 2.00 16.12 -24.18
N PHE A 822 3.26 15.70 -24.19
CA PHE A 822 4.18 15.90 -23.06
C PHE A 822 4.38 17.39 -22.72
N ALA A 823 4.40 18.28 -23.71
CA ALA A 823 4.48 19.71 -23.46
C ALA A 823 3.20 20.26 -22.78
N ILE A 824 2.02 19.77 -23.20
CA ILE A 824 0.74 20.07 -22.55
C ILE A 824 0.72 19.58 -21.10
N GLU A 825 1.14 18.33 -20.87
CA GLU A 825 1.26 17.77 -19.52
C GLU A 825 2.21 18.58 -18.65
N THR A 826 3.38 18.92 -19.19
CA THR A 826 4.37 19.72 -18.46
C THR A 826 3.77 21.07 -18.04
N LEU A 827 3.08 21.78 -18.94
CA LEU A 827 2.38 23.03 -18.62
C LEU A 827 1.33 22.84 -17.51
N ALA A 828 0.62 21.71 -17.50
CA ALA A 828 -0.38 21.41 -16.49
C ALA A 828 0.20 21.26 -15.08
N PHE A 829 1.49 20.92 -14.94
CA PHE A 829 2.18 20.76 -13.65
C PHE A 829 2.74 22.03 -13.03
N TYR A 830 2.70 23.15 -13.75
CA TYR A 830 3.00 24.46 -13.17
C TYR A 830 1.86 24.89 -12.24
N ASP A 831 2.18 25.58 -11.14
CA ASP A 831 1.18 26.23 -10.30
C ASP A 831 1.27 27.75 -10.48
N HIS A 832 1.03 28.21 -11.72
CA HIS A 832 1.25 29.60 -12.11
C HIS A 832 0.29 30.07 -13.21
N SER A 833 -0.19 31.32 -13.12
CA SER A 833 -1.15 31.91 -14.07
C SER A 833 -0.65 31.95 -15.53
N ARG A 834 0.65 32.13 -15.74
CA ARG A 834 1.29 32.02 -17.08
C ARG A 834 1.05 30.66 -17.75
N ALA A 835 1.07 29.57 -16.99
CA ALA A 835 0.83 28.24 -17.54
C ALA A 835 -0.65 28.01 -17.83
N LEU A 836 -1.55 28.53 -16.98
CA LEU A 836 -2.99 28.60 -17.27
C LEU A 836 -3.25 29.34 -18.60
N ALA A 837 -2.63 30.51 -18.81
CA ALA A 837 -2.76 31.26 -20.06
C ALA A 837 -2.21 30.48 -21.27
N ALA A 838 -1.10 29.76 -21.11
CA ALA A 838 -0.54 28.91 -22.16
C ALA A 838 -1.47 27.72 -22.49
N LEU A 839 -2.05 27.06 -21.48
CA LEU A 839 -3.01 25.98 -21.70
C LEU A 839 -4.31 26.45 -22.34
N LEU A 840 -4.81 27.63 -21.98
CA LEU A 840 -5.98 28.23 -22.66
C LEU A 840 -5.71 28.46 -24.14
N LYS A 841 -4.50 28.94 -24.50
CA LYS A 841 -4.09 29.03 -25.91
C LYS A 841 -3.98 27.65 -26.56
N ALA A 842 -3.35 26.70 -25.89
CA ALA A 842 -3.19 25.35 -26.41
C ALA A 842 -4.53 24.64 -26.62
N ALA A 843 -5.54 24.91 -25.80
CA ALA A 843 -6.89 24.38 -25.94
C ALA A 843 -7.58 24.79 -27.27
N THR A 844 -7.11 25.87 -27.92
CA THR A 844 -7.62 26.29 -29.24
C THR A 844 -6.98 25.53 -30.42
N ILE A 845 -5.93 24.74 -30.17
CA ILE A 845 -5.26 23.93 -31.19
C ILE A 845 -6.17 22.76 -31.57
N GLN A 846 -6.43 22.58 -32.86
CA GLN A 846 -7.28 21.50 -33.34
C GLN A 846 -6.68 20.10 -33.05
N GLY A 847 -7.56 19.12 -32.85
CA GLY A 847 -7.20 17.73 -32.64
C GLY A 847 -6.76 17.38 -31.21
N PRO A 848 -5.95 16.31 -31.02
CA PRO A 848 -5.68 15.76 -29.70
C PRO A 848 -5.01 16.72 -28.70
N VAL A 849 -4.22 17.68 -29.19
CA VAL A 849 -3.51 18.65 -28.34
C VAL A 849 -4.49 19.59 -27.62
N GLY A 850 -5.46 20.18 -28.34
CA GLY A 850 -6.44 21.07 -27.71
C GLY A 850 -7.42 20.32 -26.82
N GLY A 851 -7.79 19.09 -27.18
CA GLY A 851 -8.59 18.20 -26.33
C GLY A 851 -7.91 17.93 -24.99
N GLU A 852 -6.62 17.57 -25.03
CA GLU A 852 -5.84 17.28 -23.82
C GLU A 852 -5.62 18.52 -22.94
N ALA A 853 -5.36 19.69 -23.56
CA ALA A 853 -5.24 20.95 -22.84
C ALA A 853 -6.56 21.33 -22.13
N THR A 854 -7.69 21.17 -22.83
CA THR A 854 -9.03 21.41 -22.27
C THR A 854 -9.31 20.48 -21.09
N ARG A 855 -9.00 19.20 -21.21
CA ARG A 855 -9.15 18.23 -20.12
C ARG A 855 -8.31 18.62 -18.90
N TRP A 856 -7.05 19.00 -19.08
CA TRP A 856 -6.20 19.47 -17.96
C TRP A 856 -6.80 20.71 -17.29
N LEU A 857 -7.24 21.72 -18.05
CA LEU A 857 -7.85 22.93 -17.52
C LEU A 857 -9.05 22.62 -16.63
N ILE A 858 -9.94 21.73 -17.08
CA ILE A 858 -11.11 21.29 -16.32
C ILE A 858 -10.71 20.54 -15.05
N HIS A 859 -9.79 19.59 -15.16
CA HIS A 859 -9.32 18.81 -14.01
C HIS A 859 -8.70 19.73 -12.95
N LEU A 860 -7.81 20.63 -13.36
CA LEU A 860 -7.11 21.56 -12.48
C LEU A 860 -8.04 22.60 -11.89
N GLY A 861 -9.02 23.09 -12.66
CA GLY A 861 -10.07 23.99 -12.19
C GLY A 861 -10.93 23.40 -11.07
N ASN A 862 -11.02 22.07 -10.99
CA ASN A 862 -11.69 21.34 -9.91
C ASN A 862 -10.78 20.98 -8.72
N THR A 863 -9.46 21.10 -8.89
CA THR A 863 -8.46 20.72 -7.88
C THR A 863 -7.62 21.94 -7.48
N ARG A 864 -6.33 21.99 -7.85
CA ARG A 864 -5.38 23.01 -7.37
C ARG A 864 -5.62 24.41 -7.94
N TRP A 865 -6.21 24.53 -9.13
CA TRP A 865 -6.49 25.82 -9.78
C TRP A 865 -7.90 26.35 -9.54
N ARG A 866 -8.65 25.75 -8.60
CA ARG A 866 -10.01 26.21 -8.26
C ARG A 866 -10.08 27.71 -7.93
N LYS A 867 -9.06 28.26 -7.28
CA LYS A 867 -8.97 29.68 -6.94
C LYS A 867 -8.68 30.60 -8.14
N LEU A 868 -8.21 30.05 -9.26
CA LEU A 868 -7.89 30.79 -10.48
C LEU A 868 -9.11 30.99 -11.41
N LYS A 869 -10.32 30.60 -10.97
CA LYS A 869 -11.58 30.75 -11.72
C LYS A 869 -11.51 30.20 -13.16
N VAL A 870 -10.88 29.04 -13.32
CA VAL A 870 -10.62 28.43 -14.64
C VAL A 870 -11.88 28.28 -15.49
N PHE A 871 -13.03 27.97 -14.89
CA PHE A 871 -14.29 27.82 -15.62
C PHE A 871 -14.82 29.12 -16.22
N ASP A 872 -14.60 30.26 -15.56
CA ASP A 872 -14.98 31.57 -16.11
C ASP A 872 -14.13 31.87 -17.36
N LEU A 873 -12.82 31.61 -17.26
CA LEU A 873 -11.88 31.78 -18.36
C LEU A 873 -12.15 30.83 -19.54
N LEU A 874 -12.51 29.57 -19.26
CA LEU A 874 -12.90 28.60 -20.29
C LEU A 874 -14.11 29.10 -21.09
N LYS A 875 -15.08 29.74 -20.42
CA LYS A 875 -16.25 30.33 -21.06
C LYS A 875 -15.89 31.57 -21.87
N GLU A 876 -15.11 32.49 -21.29
CA GLU A 876 -14.66 33.72 -21.96
C GLU A 876 -13.87 33.44 -23.23
N ASN A 877 -13.09 32.36 -23.25
CA ASN A 877 -12.29 31.95 -24.42
C ASN A 877 -13.06 31.05 -25.40
N GLY A 878 -14.36 30.80 -25.17
CA GLY A 878 -15.18 29.96 -26.05
C GLY A 878 -14.76 28.49 -26.10
N ILE A 879 -13.99 28.01 -25.12
CA ILE A 879 -13.48 26.64 -25.05
C ILE A 879 -14.55 25.72 -24.45
N TYR A 880 -15.18 26.16 -23.35
CA TYR A 880 -16.23 25.40 -22.68
C TYR A 880 -17.22 26.34 -21.97
N ASP A 881 -18.48 26.32 -22.42
CA ASP A 881 -19.59 27.03 -21.79
C ASP A 881 -20.67 26.03 -21.33
N PRO A 882 -20.81 25.78 -20.01
CA PRO A 882 -21.83 24.88 -19.47
C PRO A 882 -23.26 25.25 -19.87
N GLY A 883 -23.52 26.54 -20.15
CA GLY A 883 -24.85 27.06 -20.50
C GLY A 883 -25.25 26.81 -21.95
N LYS A 884 -24.29 26.57 -22.84
CA LYS A 884 -24.50 26.32 -24.28
C LYS A 884 -24.14 24.90 -24.72
N PHE A 885 -23.96 24.00 -23.75
CA PHE A 885 -23.54 22.64 -24.02
C PHE A 885 -24.63 21.84 -24.76
N GLU A 886 -24.34 21.42 -25.99
CA GLU A 886 -25.14 20.47 -26.75
C GLU A 886 -24.45 19.10 -26.76
N VAL A 887 -25.23 18.06 -26.49
CA VAL A 887 -24.76 16.68 -26.49
C VAL A 887 -24.98 16.05 -27.86
N THR A 888 -23.94 15.41 -28.37
CA THR A 888 -24.03 14.45 -29.46
C THR A 888 -24.29 13.07 -28.86
N GLU A 889 -25.40 12.45 -29.24
CA GLU A 889 -25.67 11.07 -28.82
C GLU A 889 -24.62 10.14 -29.43
N ALA A 890 -24.04 9.25 -28.61
CA ALA A 890 -22.99 8.34 -29.07
C ALA A 890 -23.20 6.98 -28.41
N LEU A 891 -23.84 6.06 -29.12
CA LEU A 891 -24.19 4.74 -28.63
C LEU A 891 -23.30 3.69 -29.28
N VAL A 892 -22.67 2.85 -28.46
CA VAL A 892 -22.06 1.60 -28.96
C VAL A 892 -23.17 0.56 -29.11
N PRO A 893 -23.42 -0.01 -30.29
CA PRO A 893 -24.43 -1.04 -30.49
C PRO A 893 -24.10 -2.32 -29.69
N ALA A 894 -25.11 -3.00 -29.17
CA ALA A 894 -24.93 -4.32 -28.57
C ALA A 894 -24.71 -5.36 -29.67
N GLN A 895 -23.97 -6.43 -29.36
CA GLN A 895 -23.92 -7.59 -30.23
C GLN A 895 -25.27 -8.30 -30.20
N GLU A 896 -25.81 -8.62 -31.38
CA GLU A 896 -27.03 -9.42 -31.53
C GLU A 896 -26.68 -10.90 -31.66
N GLY A 897 -27.06 -11.71 -30.65
CA GLY A 897 -26.85 -13.16 -30.65
C GLY A 897 -25.41 -13.64 -30.42
N GLU A 898 -25.23 -14.96 -30.40
CA GLU A 898 -23.92 -15.60 -30.24
C GLU A 898 -23.01 -15.38 -31.46
N SER A 899 -21.70 -15.37 -31.23
CA SER A 899 -20.71 -15.24 -32.30
C SER A 899 -20.83 -16.40 -33.30
N LYS A 900 -20.87 -16.08 -34.60
CA LYS A 900 -20.87 -17.06 -35.69
C LYS A 900 -19.46 -17.54 -36.07
N LEU A 901 -18.44 -17.06 -35.37
CA LEU A 901 -17.05 -17.42 -35.62
C LEU A 901 -16.74 -18.79 -35.03
N PRO A 902 -15.79 -19.54 -35.63
CA PRO A 902 -15.35 -20.80 -35.07
C PRO A 902 -14.64 -20.59 -33.72
N PRO A 903 -14.50 -21.65 -32.88
CA PRO A 903 -13.81 -21.56 -31.59
C PRO A 903 -12.39 -21.00 -31.71
N VAL A 904 -11.90 -20.34 -30.66
CA VAL A 904 -10.56 -19.70 -30.62
C VAL A 904 -9.45 -20.64 -31.09
N ALA A 905 -9.47 -21.89 -30.66
CA ALA A 905 -8.48 -22.90 -31.07
C ALA A 905 -8.45 -23.13 -32.60
N ALA A 906 -9.61 -23.08 -33.27
CA ALA A 906 -9.69 -23.24 -34.72
C ALA A 906 -9.15 -22.01 -35.47
N ILE A 907 -9.35 -20.81 -34.92
CA ILE A 907 -8.77 -19.57 -35.48
C ILE A 907 -7.26 -19.55 -35.30
N LEU A 908 -6.74 -19.94 -34.13
CA LEU A 908 -5.30 -20.04 -33.85
C LEU A 908 -4.60 -21.07 -34.75
N ALA A 909 -5.32 -22.08 -35.23
CA ALA A 909 -4.79 -23.07 -36.17
C ALA A 909 -4.68 -22.55 -37.62
N LEU A 910 -5.33 -21.42 -37.95
CA LEU A 910 -5.22 -20.81 -39.27
C LEU A 910 -3.84 -20.16 -39.46
N LYS A 911 -3.33 -20.22 -40.69
CA LYS A 911 -2.08 -19.55 -41.05
C LYS A 911 -2.37 -18.09 -41.38
N GLY A 912 -2.02 -17.18 -40.47
CA GLY A 912 -2.16 -15.74 -40.67
C GLY A 912 -1.13 -15.13 -41.64
N ASP A 913 -1.55 -14.11 -42.39
CA ASP A 913 -0.72 -13.26 -43.25
C ASP A 913 -0.60 -11.85 -42.64
N ALA A 914 0.59 -11.50 -42.15
CA ALA A 914 0.84 -10.21 -41.51
C ALA A 914 0.64 -9.00 -42.44
N THR A 915 0.78 -9.17 -43.76
CA THR A 915 0.56 -8.08 -44.73
C THR A 915 -0.92 -7.77 -44.86
N LYS A 916 -1.76 -8.81 -45.01
CA LYS A 916 -3.22 -8.67 -44.98
C LYS A 916 -3.70 -8.19 -43.62
N GLY A 917 -3.12 -8.75 -42.56
CA GLY A 917 -3.38 -8.36 -41.18
C GLY A 917 -3.17 -6.88 -40.93
N LYS A 918 -2.11 -6.28 -41.49
CA LYS A 918 -1.86 -4.85 -41.41
C LYS A 918 -2.98 -4.03 -42.05
N THR A 919 -3.49 -4.44 -43.22
CA THR A 919 -4.62 -3.78 -43.87
C THR A 919 -5.92 -3.96 -43.09
N THR A 920 -6.21 -5.17 -42.62
CA THR A 920 -7.41 -5.49 -41.84
C THR A 920 -7.42 -4.77 -40.49
N ALA A 921 -6.26 -4.62 -39.85
CA ALA A 921 -6.09 -3.90 -38.59
C ALA A 921 -6.42 -2.39 -38.69
N LEU A 922 -6.57 -1.82 -39.89
CA LEU A 922 -7.10 -0.46 -40.06
C LEU A 922 -8.53 -0.32 -39.52
N ARG A 923 -9.30 -1.41 -39.39
CA ARG A 923 -10.62 -1.36 -38.72
C ARG A 923 -10.49 -1.18 -37.20
N CYS A 924 -9.37 -1.61 -36.62
CA CYS A 924 -9.09 -1.49 -35.19
C CYS A 924 -8.66 -0.06 -34.82
N VAL A 925 -8.14 0.75 -35.76
CA VAL A 925 -7.64 2.11 -35.47
C VAL A 925 -8.74 3.09 -35.05
N MET A 926 -10.02 2.77 -35.33
CA MET A 926 -11.17 3.55 -34.85
C MET A 926 -11.28 3.58 -33.32
N CYS A 927 -10.68 2.59 -32.65
CA CYS A 927 -10.74 2.44 -31.20
C CYS A 927 -9.35 2.33 -30.58
N HIS A 928 -8.37 1.75 -31.28
CA HIS A 928 -7.04 1.45 -30.75
C HIS A 928 -5.96 2.28 -31.44
N ARG A 929 -4.83 2.47 -30.75
CA ARG A 929 -3.61 2.97 -31.38
C ARG A 929 -2.78 1.85 -31.99
N LEU A 930 -2.35 2.06 -33.23
CA LEU A 930 -1.48 1.18 -34.01
C LEU A 930 -0.47 2.05 -34.78
N GLU A 931 0.83 1.86 -34.54
CA GLU A 931 1.92 2.61 -35.21
C GLU A 931 1.72 4.14 -35.25
N GLY A 932 1.17 4.72 -34.18
CA GLY A 932 0.91 6.16 -34.07
C GLY A 932 -0.36 6.66 -34.76
N GLN A 933 -1.15 5.78 -35.37
CA GLN A 933 -2.48 6.06 -35.92
C GLN A 933 -3.58 5.56 -34.98
N GLY A 934 -4.77 6.17 -35.05
CA GLY A 934 -5.95 5.80 -34.25
C GLY A 934 -6.19 6.66 -33.00
N VAL A 935 -7.09 6.20 -32.12
CA VAL A 935 -7.53 6.94 -30.91
C VAL A 935 -7.33 6.12 -29.63
N ASP A 936 -7.20 6.79 -28.48
CA ASP A 936 -7.06 6.14 -27.16
C ASP A 936 -8.45 5.80 -26.58
N TYR A 937 -9.23 4.96 -27.26
CA TYR A 937 -10.55 4.51 -26.78
C TYR A 937 -10.56 3.03 -26.33
N GLY A 938 -9.63 2.23 -26.84
CA GLY A 938 -9.32 0.88 -26.43
C GLY A 938 -7.84 0.75 -26.04
N PRO A 939 -7.42 -0.41 -25.49
CA PRO A 939 -6.03 -0.66 -25.11
C PRO A 939 -5.06 -0.53 -26.29
N SER A 940 -3.81 -0.15 -26.03
CA SER A 940 -2.76 -0.19 -27.06
C SER A 940 -2.59 -1.62 -27.58
N LEU A 941 -2.48 -1.77 -28.91
CA LEU A 941 -2.19 -3.06 -29.53
C LEU A 941 -0.68 -3.33 -29.69
N MET A 942 0.16 -2.30 -29.53
CA MET A 942 1.63 -2.45 -29.51
C MET A 942 2.05 -3.32 -28.32
N GLY A 943 2.82 -4.40 -28.57
CA GLY A 943 3.31 -5.32 -27.54
C GLY A 943 2.23 -6.15 -26.84
N TRP A 944 0.95 -6.01 -27.22
CA TRP A 944 -0.17 -6.62 -26.50
C TRP A 944 -0.07 -8.15 -26.48
N VAL A 945 0.19 -8.76 -27.65
CA VAL A 945 0.30 -10.22 -27.78
C VAL A 945 1.51 -10.75 -27.02
N SER A 946 2.64 -10.02 -27.02
CA SER A 946 3.82 -10.39 -26.25
C SER A 946 3.55 -10.41 -24.74
N ASN A 947 2.65 -9.55 -24.26
CA ASN A 947 2.31 -9.42 -22.84
C ASN A 947 1.18 -10.35 -22.38
N GLN A 948 0.17 -10.59 -23.23
CA GLN A 948 -1.07 -11.28 -22.85
C GLN A 948 -1.25 -12.65 -23.52
N GLY A 949 -0.44 -12.97 -24.53
CA GLY A 949 -0.53 -14.21 -25.30
C GLY A 949 -1.53 -14.15 -26.47
N GLU A 950 -1.35 -15.08 -27.40
CA GLU A 950 -2.12 -15.14 -28.66
C GLU A 950 -3.58 -15.53 -28.43
N GLU A 951 -3.83 -16.49 -27.55
CA GLU A 951 -5.16 -17.01 -27.25
C GLU A 951 -6.07 -15.92 -26.65
N ARG A 952 -5.55 -15.16 -25.69
CA ARG A 952 -6.27 -14.02 -25.12
C ARG A 952 -6.57 -12.94 -26.16
N PHE A 953 -5.67 -12.71 -27.11
CA PHE A 953 -5.91 -11.73 -28.17
C PHE A 953 -7.12 -12.14 -29.02
N VAL A 954 -7.11 -13.38 -29.50
CA VAL A 954 -8.20 -13.91 -30.33
C VAL A 954 -9.51 -13.95 -29.54
N GLN A 955 -9.48 -14.38 -28.28
CA GLN A 955 -10.66 -14.38 -27.41
C GLN A 955 -11.24 -12.96 -27.25
N ALA A 956 -10.40 -11.96 -27.00
CA ALA A 956 -10.83 -10.57 -26.84
C ALA A 956 -11.43 -9.96 -28.12
N VAL A 957 -11.02 -10.44 -29.30
CA VAL A 957 -11.56 -9.99 -30.59
C VAL A 957 -12.88 -10.71 -30.94
N VAL A 958 -12.95 -12.02 -30.67
CA VAL A 958 -14.13 -12.86 -30.95
C VAL A 958 -15.29 -12.55 -30.00
N ASP A 959 -15.01 -12.43 -28.70
CA ASP A 959 -15.97 -12.09 -27.66
C ASP A 959 -15.40 -11.02 -26.71
N PRO A 960 -15.48 -9.74 -27.10
CA PRO A 960 -14.91 -8.65 -26.32
C PRO A 960 -15.56 -8.45 -24.94
N SER A 961 -16.73 -9.04 -24.68
CA SER A 961 -17.43 -8.91 -23.39
C SER A 961 -17.11 -10.07 -22.43
N SER A 962 -16.44 -11.13 -22.88
CA SER A 962 -15.98 -12.23 -22.02
C SER A 962 -14.99 -11.76 -20.93
N GLU A 963 -14.11 -10.83 -21.28
CA GLU A 963 -13.16 -10.21 -20.35
C GLU A 963 -12.89 -8.76 -20.81
N ILE A 964 -13.21 -7.77 -19.97
CA ILE A 964 -12.99 -6.35 -20.28
C ILE A 964 -11.63 -5.92 -19.71
N ALA A 965 -10.76 -5.39 -20.57
CA ALA A 965 -9.45 -4.91 -20.17
C ALA A 965 -9.52 -3.85 -19.05
N LEU A 966 -8.62 -3.96 -18.07
CA LEU A 966 -8.54 -3.04 -16.94
C LEU A 966 -8.35 -1.58 -17.43
N GLY A 967 -9.15 -0.66 -16.88
CA GLY A 967 -9.16 0.75 -17.30
C GLY A 967 -10.09 1.06 -18.48
N TYR A 968 -10.69 0.04 -19.09
CA TYR A 968 -11.65 0.19 -20.20
C TYR A 968 -13.11 -0.23 -19.88
N PRO A 969 -13.61 -0.27 -18.61
CA PRO A 969 -15.03 -0.53 -18.39
C PRO A 969 -15.87 0.64 -18.90
N GLY A 970 -16.82 0.33 -19.78
CA GLY A 970 -17.74 1.32 -20.32
C GLY A 970 -18.81 1.76 -19.34
N ASN A 971 -19.24 3.00 -19.48
CA ASN A 971 -20.39 3.54 -18.77
C ASN A 971 -21.49 3.94 -19.77
N ARG A 972 -22.73 3.80 -19.32
CA ARG A 972 -23.92 4.44 -19.89
C ARG A 972 -24.18 5.73 -19.12
N ILE A 973 -24.31 6.84 -19.84
CA ILE A 973 -24.59 8.16 -19.30
C ILE A 973 -25.94 8.61 -19.82
N ARG A 974 -26.92 8.69 -18.93
CA ARG A 974 -28.25 9.22 -19.23
C ARG A 974 -28.32 10.68 -18.84
N LEU A 975 -28.86 11.50 -19.72
CA LEU A 975 -28.97 12.95 -19.53
C LEU A 975 -30.41 13.33 -19.24
N LYS A 976 -30.58 14.41 -18.48
CA LYS A 976 -31.91 14.97 -18.17
C LYS A 976 -32.68 15.45 -19.42
N SER A 977 -32.01 15.57 -20.57
CA SER A 977 -32.64 15.84 -21.86
C SER A 977 -33.24 14.58 -22.51
N GLY A 978 -33.06 13.40 -21.93
CA GLY A 978 -33.44 12.10 -22.50
C GLY A 978 -32.42 11.49 -23.47
N LYS A 979 -31.27 12.14 -23.73
CA LYS A 979 -30.19 11.62 -24.58
C LYS A 979 -29.29 10.65 -23.81
N GLU A 980 -28.68 9.71 -24.51
CA GLU A 980 -27.79 8.69 -23.92
C GLU A 980 -26.39 8.64 -24.56
N ILE A 981 -25.37 8.38 -23.76
CA ILE A 981 -23.98 8.27 -24.24
C ILE A 981 -23.36 6.98 -23.69
N HIS A 982 -22.71 6.20 -24.54
CA HIS A 982 -21.84 5.08 -24.17
C HIS A 982 -20.37 5.49 -24.31
N GLY A 983 -19.59 5.32 -23.25
CA GLY A 983 -18.17 5.66 -23.32
C GLY A 983 -17.37 5.42 -22.06
N LEU A 984 -16.09 5.73 -22.14
CA LEU A 984 -15.17 5.72 -21.01
C LEU A 984 -15.33 7.02 -20.23
N THR A 985 -15.57 6.91 -18.92
CA THR A 985 -15.60 8.08 -18.05
C THR A 985 -14.18 8.51 -17.73
N LEU A 986 -13.73 9.59 -18.35
CA LEU A 986 -12.40 10.17 -18.14
C LEU A 986 -12.33 11.02 -16.87
N SER A 987 -13.47 11.54 -16.42
CA SER A 987 -13.63 12.26 -15.15
C SER A 987 -15.09 12.14 -14.71
N SER A 988 -15.33 11.64 -13.50
CA SER A 988 -16.67 11.57 -12.88
C SER A 988 -17.06 12.85 -12.11
N ARG A 989 -16.23 13.90 -12.17
CA ARG A 989 -16.46 15.18 -11.46
C ARG A 989 -17.41 16.08 -12.25
N ASN A 990 -17.55 17.34 -11.81
CA ASN A 990 -18.28 18.37 -12.56
C ASN A 990 -17.30 19.26 -13.31
N PRO A 991 -17.30 19.27 -14.66
CA PRO A 991 -18.11 18.45 -15.56
C PRO A 991 -17.66 16.99 -15.69
N LEU A 992 -18.62 16.12 -15.99
CA LEU A 992 -18.42 14.72 -16.35
C LEU A 992 -17.76 14.67 -17.73
N ILE A 993 -16.61 14.03 -17.87
CA ILE A 993 -15.92 13.89 -19.16
C ILE A 993 -16.07 12.46 -19.63
N VAL A 994 -16.66 12.28 -20.80
CA VAL A 994 -16.86 10.97 -21.42
C VAL A 994 -16.17 10.95 -22.77
N GLN A 995 -15.34 9.94 -23.01
CA GLN A 995 -14.83 9.62 -24.34
C GLN A 995 -15.66 8.49 -24.95
N SER A 996 -16.27 8.76 -26.09
CA SER A 996 -17.09 7.80 -26.84
C SER A 996 -16.30 7.22 -28.02
N GLN A 997 -16.91 6.26 -28.73
CA GLN A 997 -16.31 5.63 -29.91
C GLN A 997 -15.80 6.66 -30.93
N GLY A 998 -14.68 6.37 -31.59
CA GLY A 998 -14.03 7.30 -32.52
C GLY A 998 -13.25 8.44 -31.84
N GLY A 999 -13.12 8.40 -30.50
CA GLY A 999 -12.37 9.40 -29.74
C GLY A 999 -13.14 10.69 -29.46
N ILE A 1000 -14.47 10.69 -29.64
CA ILE A 1000 -15.31 11.85 -29.37
C ILE A 1000 -15.33 12.11 -27.86
N VAL A 1001 -14.72 13.20 -27.41
CA VAL A 1001 -14.74 13.60 -25.99
C VAL A 1001 -15.84 14.63 -25.77
N GLN A 1002 -16.76 14.33 -24.86
CA GLN A 1002 -17.84 15.23 -24.44
C GLN A 1002 -17.65 15.64 -22.98
N VAL A 1003 -17.68 16.95 -22.74
CA VAL A 1003 -17.53 17.57 -21.41
C VAL A 1003 -18.91 18.00 -20.92
N ILE A 1004 -19.57 17.14 -20.16
CA ILE A 1004 -20.97 17.25 -19.78
C ILE A 1004 -21.08 17.93 -18.41
N PRO A 1005 -21.74 19.09 -18.27
CA PRO A 1005 -22.03 19.66 -16.95
C PRO A 1005 -22.80 18.65 -16.09
N SER A 1006 -22.35 18.34 -14.88
CA SER A 1006 -23.00 17.30 -14.05
C SER A 1006 -24.47 17.61 -13.76
N GLY A 1007 -24.85 18.90 -13.72
CA GLY A 1007 -26.26 19.30 -13.57
C GLY A 1007 -27.18 18.83 -14.71
N LYS A 1008 -26.62 18.48 -15.88
CA LYS A 1008 -27.32 17.92 -17.04
C LYS A 1008 -27.37 16.38 -17.03
N VAL A 1009 -26.56 15.74 -16.21
CA VAL A 1009 -26.52 14.28 -16.06
C VAL A 1009 -27.67 13.84 -15.18
N GLU A 1010 -28.40 12.82 -15.62
CA GLU A 1010 -29.43 12.13 -14.84
C GLU A 1010 -28.82 10.93 -14.09
N ALA A 1011 -28.07 10.07 -14.80
CA ALA A 1011 -27.42 8.90 -14.23
C ALA A 1011 -26.13 8.55 -14.98
N VAL A 1012 -25.18 7.93 -14.26
CA VAL A 1012 -23.99 7.26 -14.81
C VAL A 1012 -24.00 5.84 -14.28
N GLU A 1013 -24.10 4.87 -15.18
CA GLU A 1013 -24.31 3.46 -14.84
C GLU A 1013 -23.25 2.61 -15.58
N PRO A 1014 -22.74 1.52 -14.98
CA PRO A 1014 -21.91 0.58 -15.72
C PRO A 1014 -22.65 0.06 -16.96
N LEU A 1015 -21.96 -0.02 -18.11
CA LEU A 1015 -22.59 -0.48 -19.35
C LEU A 1015 -22.93 -1.98 -19.30
N GLY A 1016 -22.24 -2.76 -18.45
CA GLY A 1016 -22.47 -4.19 -18.27
C GLY A 1016 -21.95 -5.08 -19.41
N ARG A 1017 -21.27 -4.49 -20.40
CA ARG A 1017 -20.64 -5.16 -21.55
C ARG A 1017 -19.50 -4.32 -22.11
N SER A 1018 -18.74 -4.87 -23.05
CA SER A 1018 -17.62 -4.17 -23.68
C SER A 1018 -18.06 -2.99 -24.54
N LEU A 1019 -17.21 -1.95 -24.59
CA LEU A 1019 -17.29 -0.85 -25.56
C LEU A 1019 -16.68 -1.23 -26.93
N MET A 1020 -15.92 -2.32 -26.98
CA MET A 1020 -15.34 -2.84 -28.22
C MET A 1020 -16.43 -3.54 -29.04
N LEU A 1021 -16.46 -3.24 -30.34
CA LEU A 1021 -17.28 -3.97 -31.29
C LEU A 1021 -16.74 -5.38 -31.48
N SER A 1022 -17.62 -6.37 -31.55
CA SER A 1022 -17.22 -7.75 -31.85
C SER A 1022 -16.66 -7.88 -33.26
N ALA A 1023 -15.87 -8.92 -33.49
CA ALA A 1023 -15.37 -9.25 -34.82
C ALA A 1023 -16.47 -9.27 -35.90
N GLY A 1024 -17.65 -9.82 -35.59
CA GLY A 1024 -18.80 -9.81 -36.50
C GLY A 1024 -19.30 -8.40 -36.81
N GLN A 1025 -19.38 -7.51 -35.82
CA GLN A 1025 -19.75 -6.10 -36.02
C GLN A 1025 -18.71 -5.31 -36.83
N LEU A 1026 -17.44 -5.72 -36.76
CA LEU A 1026 -16.33 -5.19 -37.56
C LEU A 1026 -16.23 -5.86 -38.94
N GLY A 1027 -17.09 -6.82 -39.25
CA GLY A 1027 -17.07 -7.58 -40.51
C GLY A 1027 -15.81 -8.43 -40.69
N LEU A 1028 -15.23 -8.92 -39.60
CA LEU A 1028 -14.05 -9.79 -39.58
C LEU A 1028 -14.49 -11.25 -39.58
N ASP A 1029 -13.90 -12.05 -40.47
CA ASP A 1029 -14.03 -13.51 -40.43
C ASP A 1029 -12.88 -14.18 -39.65
N ALA A 1030 -12.87 -15.52 -39.61
CA ALA A 1030 -11.85 -16.27 -38.90
C ALA A 1030 -10.42 -16.05 -39.47
N GLN A 1031 -10.30 -15.92 -40.79
CA GLN A 1031 -9.01 -15.71 -41.45
C GLN A 1031 -8.51 -14.28 -41.23
N ASP A 1032 -9.42 -13.29 -41.25
CA ASP A 1032 -9.11 -11.91 -40.91
C ASP A 1032 -8.50 -11.79 -39.50
N ILE A 1033 -9.05 -12.50 -38.52
CA ILE A 1033 -8.54 -12.49 -37.14
C ILE A 1033 -7.15 -13.12 -37.06
N ALA A 1034 -6.93 -14.23 -37.76
CA ALA A 1034 -5.62 -14.88 -37.83
C ALA A 1034 -4.57 -13.98 -38.52
N ASP A 1035 -4.96 -13.28 -39.59
CA ASP A 1035 -4.12 -12.31 -40.29
C ASP A 1035 -3.76 -11.13 -39.37
N VAL A 1036 -4.75 -10.54 -38.67
CA VAL A 1036 -4.52 -9.46 -37.70
C VAL A 1036 -3.62 -9.91 -36.56
N LEU A 1037 -3.81 -11.11 -36.00
CA LEU A 1037 -2.93 -11.67 -34.97
C LEU A 1037 -1.48 -11.76 -35.50
N ALA A 1038 -1.28 -12.27 -36.72
CA ALA A 1038 0.05 -12.36 -37.34
C ALA A 1038 0.72 -10.99 -37.49
N TYR A 1039 -0.05 -9.94 -37.79
CA TYR A 1039 0.45 -8.57 -37.83
C TYR A 1039 0.76 -8.01 -36.43
N VAL A 1040 -0.16 -8.12 -35.47
CA VAL A 1040 0.02 -7.58 -34.11
C VAL A 1040 1.21 -8.23 -33.40
N LYS A 1041 1.52 -9.50 -33.70
CA LYS A 1041 2.76 -10.17 -33.24
C LYS A 1041 4.05 -9.48 -33.70
N THR A 1042 4.01 -8.72 -34.80
CA THR A 1042 5.17 -7.95 -35.28
C THR A 1042 5.35 -6.62 -34.54
N LEU A 1043 4.31 -6.16 -33.84
CA LEU A 1043 4.30 -4.88 -33.13
C LEU A 1043 4.92 -5.04 -31.74
N LYS A 1044 6.14 -4.52 -31.59
CA LYS A 1044 6.91 -4.56 -30.34
C LYS A 1044 6.66 -3.35 -29.47
#